data_AF-A0A0L8H595-F1
#
_entry.id   AF-A0A0L8H595-F1
#
_cell.length_a   1.000
_cell.length_b   1.000
_cell.length_c   1.000
_cell.angle_alpha   90.00
_cell.angle_beta   90.00
_cell.angle_gamma   90.00
#
_symmetry.space_group_name_H-M   'P 1'
#
loop_
_entity.id
_entity.type
_entity.pdbx_description
1 polymer ?
#
loop_
_entity_poly.entity_id
_entity_poly.type
_entity_poly.pdbx_seq_one_letter_code
_entity_poly.pdbx_strand_id
1 'polypeptide(L)'
;MSQPNPCYIKGILFLDLPNITSSELELAADSLILSYTYNFTLTMTKGQRKSSASVQIVTVPDPPPQVLFEPAPTKVLTSHSLKLTVYITSTTNFSIEWRVDNSNLSDYGYFDINNPDNFVERTPKTEVRQNYFFSYIIIKSNVLQAGMKYKISVIASSSASSVPGMGAIEFKVPAGVTSCLLQVPMQYKYLESIKISVSECETDSNAYPFQYQFFSNAPDGQKTHLNVRSTQPSVTVSGPRTAGKDTMKFSVEVCNSYGMCQTYISDDVNVTVIDNAELQQRKTEILENVDDLLKTQNYFDALLSLVGILGIQDNARKKRSAEQEITMSQDVIKAIDAWEMTVLKPLSTEETIILSSTIVKLDDEQYNDVFLKKFITNLDSLIKSFKLNQQSMPNSIFTSSVNKALLAASRNCSSELSQNILNSIFEFAGSKTSPKNLKSTHLNMFTTTSMLNQPLTSTQTEKVTFTPGKTLEKRYFDWSCSDSVKCQGAVAQISQIVNGTSVFPLNDTKTEVASDVIDLSLYNPNSGLLEKVSNLDIPVVFEIQLDEISANKIYKCFTWDSGKSTWEDLDAAKTNQSSAKVQCQTNHLTKFLVGQQSKISQGSSVSGSTSLIGAIVGSVIGVIILAIVGVALAKYLKDRSNRVVPFEGTNAQNTA
;
A
#
# COMPACT_ATOMS: atom_id res chain seq x y z
N MET A 1 -63.77 29.61 48.84
CA MET A 1 -62.56 28.82 48.52
C MET A 1 -62.92 27.36 48.53
N SER A 2 -63.13 26.78 47.35
CA SER A 2 -63.29 25.34 47.14
C SER A 2 -62.23 24.94 46.11
N GLN A 3 -61.25 24.16 46.54
CA GLN A 3 -60.29 23.55 45.61
C GLN A 3 -61.08 22.70 44.59
N PRO A 4 -60.84 22.83 43.28
CA PRO A 4 -61.40 21.88 42.32
C PRO A 4 -60.80 20.50 42.60
N ASN A 5 -61.67 19.50 42.79
CA ASN A 5 -61.31 18.10 42.94
C ASN A 5 -60.36 17.67 41.80
N PRO A 6 -59.26 16.94 42.08
CA PRO A 6 -58.47 16.32 41.03
C PRO A 6 -59.35 15.28 40.31
N CYS A 7 -59.66 15.54 39.03
CA CYS A 7 -60.24 14.54 38.15
C CYS A 7 -59.22 13.40 37.96
N TYR A 8 -59.35 12.33 38.72
CA TYR A 8 -58.67 11.08 38.44
C TYR A 8 -59.38 10.37 37.29
N ILE A 9 -58.81 10.43 36.08
CA ILE A 9 -59.19 9.49 35.03
C ILE A 9 -58.45 8.18 35.32
N LYS A 10 -59.15 7.22 35.93
CA LYS A 10 -58.62 5.88 36.20
C LYS A 10 -58.98 4.95 35.04
N GLY A 11 -58.16 4.96 33.99
CA GLY A 11 -58.22 3.93 32.95
C GLY A 11 -57.56 2.65 33.46
N ILE A 12 -58.32 1.58 33.65
CA ILE A 12 -57.78 0.26 33.96
C ILE A 12 -57.90 -0.57 32.69
N LEU A 13 -56.76 -0.83 32.04
CA LEU A 13 -56.70 -1.77 30.92
C LEU A 13 -56.52 -3.18 31.50
N PHE A 14 -57.56 -4.02 31.41
CA PHE A 14 -57.44 -5.44 31.74
C PHE A 14 -56.97 -6.20 30.49
N LEU A 15 -55.78 -6.78 30.54
CA LEU A 15 -55.27 -7.68 29.52
C LEU A 15 -54.95 -9.02 30.19
N ASP A 16 -55.79 -10.02 29.93
CA ASP A 16 -55.68 -11.36 30.51
C ASP A 16 -55.16 -12.34 29.44
N LEU A 17 -53.89 -12.20 29.05
CA LEU A 17 -53.23 -13.11 28.10
C LEU A 17 -51.77 -13.40 28.50
N PRO A 18 -51.30 -14.66 28.42
CA PRO A 18 -50.07 -15.09 29.07
C PRO A 18 -48.75 -14.72 28.38
N ASN A 19 -48.75 -13.99 27.26
CA ASN A 19 -47.54 -13.68 26.47
C ASN A 19 -47.61 -12.32 25.75
N ILE A 20 -47.67 -11.22 26.50
CA ILE A 20 -47.58 -9.87 25.92
C ILE A 20 -46.15 -9.39 26.03
N THR A 21 -45.49 -9.15 24.88
CA THR A 21 -44.14 -8.56 24.79
C THR A 21 -44.16 -7.04 24.62
N SER A 22 -45.29 -6.45 24.19
CA SER A 22 -45.49 -5.00 24.08
C SER A 22 -46.98 -4.64 24.21
N SER A 23 -47.29 -3.48 24.78
CA SER A 23 -48.64 -2.92 24.86
C SER A 23 -48.54 -1.42 24.59
N GLU A 24 -49.40 -0.92 23.71
CA GLU A 24 -49.46 0.49 23.33
C GLU A 24 -50.74 1.13 23.90
N LEU A 25 -50.58 2.33 24.48
CA LEU A 25 -51.69 3.18 24.91
C LEU A 25 -51.69 4.41 24.00
N GLU A 26 -52.72 4.53 23.16
CA GLU A 26 -52.94 5.69 22.31
C GLU A 26 -53.94 6.64 22.96
N LEU A 27 -53.60 7.93 23.01
CA LEU A 27 -54.42 8.99 23.58
C LEU A 27 -54.44 10.16 22.62
N ALA A 28 -55.62 10.70 22.36
CA ALA A 28 -55.76 11.90 21.56
C ALA A 28 -55.20 13.11 22.34
N ALA A 29 -54.23 13.83 21.78
CA ALA A 29 -53.51 14.89 22.49
C ALA A 29 -54.42 16.06 22.92
N ASP A 30 -55.51 16.29 22.20
CA ASP A 30 -56.56 17.27 22.50
C ASP A 30 -57.43 16.91 23.72
N SER A 31 -57.40 15.64 24.16
CA SER A 31 -58.07 15.20 25.38
C SER A 31 -57.31 15.55 26.67
N LEU A 32 -56.07 16.03 26.55
CA LEU A 32 -55.25 16.44 27.69
C LEU A 32 -55.38 17.96 27.93
N ILE A 33 -55.72 18.33 29.17
CA ILE A 33 -55.82 19.72 29.64
C ILE A 33 -54.42 20.30 29.72
N LEU A 34 -54.21 21.49 29.16
CA LEU A 34 -52.93 22.21 29.20
C LEU A 34 -52.50 22.56 30.63
N SER A 35 -51.19 22.60 30.88
CA SER A 35 -50.56 22.89 32.19
C SER A 35 -50.86 21.87 33.29
N TYR A 36 -51.26 20.65 32.92
CA TYR A 36 -51.46 19.55 33.84
C TYR A 36 -50.34 18.52 33.70
N THR A 37 -50.06 17.83 34.81
CA THR A 37 -49.12 16.73 34.86
C THR A 37 -49.89 15.41 34.92
N TYR A 38 -49.72 14.58 33.90
CA TYR A 38 -50.29 13.25 33.79
C TYR A 38 -49.24 12.23 34.23
N ASN A 39 -49.65 11.24 35.01
CA ASN A 39 -48.78 10.13 35.40
C ASN A 39 -49.40 8.81 34.91
N PHE A 40 -48.71 8.15 33.99
CA PHE A 40 -49.12 6.87 33.41
C PHE A 40 -48.33 5.76 34.10
N THR A 41 -48.99 4.99 34.97
CA THR A 41 -48.35 3.89 35.69
C THR A 41 -48.78 2.55 35.10
N LEU A 42 -47.84 1.85 34.47
CA LEU A 42 -47.99 0.44 34.14
C LEU A 42 -47.69 -0.38 35.39
N THR A 43 -48.65 -1.19 35.85
CA THR A 43 -48.45 -2.13 36.96
C THR A 43 -48.54 -3.56 36.43
N MET A 44 -47.45 -4.32 36.56
CA MET A 44 -47.42 -5.74 36.26
C MET A 44 -47.56 -6.54 37.56
N THR A 45 -48.42 -7.55 37.55
CA THR A 45 -48.62 -8.45 38.70
C THR A 45 -48.38 -9.90 38.31
N LYS A 46 -47.54 -10.60 39.08
CA LYS A 46 -47.34 -12.06 38.97
C LYS A 46 -47.58 -12.70 40.34
N GLY A 47 -48.78 -13.27 40.53
CA GLY A 47 -49.23 -13.71 41.85
C GLY A 47 -49.31 -12.55 42.85
N GLN A 48 -48.63 -12.65 43.99
CA GLN A 48 -48.54 -11.58 45.00
C GLN A 48 -47.47 -10.52 44.69
N ARG A 49 -46.59 -10.76 43.70
CA ARG A 49 -45.51 -9.82 43.35
C ARG A 49 -46.03 -8.77 42.38
N LYS A 50 -45.74 -7.49 42.66
CA LYS A 50 -46.08 -6.36 41.80
C LYS A 50 -44.80 -5.63 41.38
N SER A 51 -44.74 -5.20 40.12
CA SER A 51 -43.76 -4.27 39.59
C SER A 51 -44.50 -3.13 38.91
N SER A 52 -43.97 -1.91 38.98
CA SER A 52 -44.58 -0.77 38.30
C SER A 52 -43.53 0.11 37.64
N ALA A 53 -43.84 0.56 36.43
CA ALA A 53 -43.11 1.61 35.74
C ALA A 53 -44.05 2.80 35.51
N SER A 54 -43.56 4.02 35.64
CA SER A 54 -44.37 5.23 35.44
C SER A 54 -43.73 6.17 34.43
N VAL A 55 -44.56 6.79 33.60
CA VAL A 55 -44.17 7.87 32.68
C VAL A 55 -44.99 9.11 33.03
N GLN A 56 -44.31 10.23 33.21
CA GLN A 56 -44.95 11.51 33.49
C GLN A 56 -44.98 12.36 32.22
N ILE A 57 -46.16 12.86 31.84
CA ILE A 57 -46.34 13.78 30.71
C ILE A 57 -46.84 15.11 31.26
N VAL A 58 -46.15 16.20 30.96
CA VAL A 58 -46.59 17.56 31.29
C VAL A 58 -47.11 18.21 30.02
N THR A 59 -48.37 18.62 30.01
CA THR A 59 -48.93 19.42 28.91
C THR A 59 -48.53 20.87 29.10
N VAL A 60 -48.05 21.52 28.04
CA VAL A 60 -47.63 22.92 28.06
C VAL A 60 -48.43 23.73 27.03
N PRO A 61 -48.77 25.01 27.33
CA PRO A 61 -49.54 25.87 26.41
C PRO A 61 -48.86 26.08 25.06
N ASP A 62 -47.53 26.12 25.05
CA ASP A 62 -46.72 26.28 23.85
C ASP A 62 -45.92 25.00 23.58
N PRO A 63 -45.96 24.46 22.35
CA PRO A 63 -45.25 23.22 22.05
C PRO A 63 -43.74 23.45 22.20
N PRO A 64 -43.03 22.59 22.96
CA PRO A 64 -41.59 22.67 23.05
C PRO A 64 -40.97 22.37 21.67
N PRO A 65 -39.72 22.80 21.41
CA PRO A 65 -39.02 22.40 20.20
C PRO A 65 -39.03 20.86 20.06
N GLN A 66 -39.40 20.31 18.90
CA GLN A 66 -39.30 18.86 18.70
C GLN A 66 -37.89 18.54 18.23
N VAL A 67 -37.25 17.56 18.86
CA VAL A 67 -35.86 17.21 18.61
C VAL A 67 -35.81 15.77 18.10
N LEU A 68 -35.38 15.59 16.84
CA LEU A 68 -35.34 14.29 16.17
C LEU A 68 -33.92 14.00 15.68
N PHE A 69 -33.36 12.85 16.08
CA PHE A 69 -32.08 12.39 15.58
C PHE A 69 -32.22 11.71 14.21
N GLU A 70 -31.21 11.86 13.36
CA GLU A 70 -30.99 10.86 12.30
C GLU A 70 -30.70 9.50 12.95
N PRO A 71 -31.19 8.40 12.36
CA PRO A 71 -30.82 7.06 12.81
C PRO A 71 -29.30 6.93 12.91
N ALA A 72 -28.82 6.38 14.02
CA ALA A 72 -27.40 6.11 14.17
C ALA A 72 -26.97 5.15 13.04
N PRO A 73 -25.72 5.25 12.58
CA PRO A 73 -25.17 4.20 11.74
C PRO A 73 -25.41 2.84 12.39
N THR A 74 -25.81 1.84 11.60
CA THR A 74 -26.00 0.46 12.07
C THR A 74 -24.74 -0.11 12.74
N LYS A 75 -23.58 0.50 12.48
CA LYS A 75 -22.28 0.14 13.04
C LYS A 75 -21.46 1.39 13.37
N VAL A 76 -21.00 1.48 14.61
CA VAL A 76 -20.11 2.56 15.09
C VAL A 76 -18.76 1.96 15.45
N LEU A 77 -17.69 2.32 14.74
CA LEU A 77 -16.34 1.82 14.97
C LEU A 77 -15.45 2.86 15.65
N THR A 78 -14.58 2.43 16.56
CA THR A 78 -13.60 3.31 17.22
C THR A 78 -12.63 3.95 16.22
N SER A 79 -12.24 3.22 15.17
CA SER A 79 -11.28 3.69 14.16
C SER A 79 -11.83 4.74 13.20
N HIS A 80 -13.13 5.03 13.21
CA HIS A 80 -13.78 5.97 12.29
C HIS A 80 -14.40 7.13 13.06
N SER A 81 -14.51 8.29 12.41
CA SER A 81 -15.29 9.41 12.96
C SER A 81 -16.79 9.11 12.91
N LEU A 82 -17.54 9.49 13.94
CA LEU A 82 -18.98 9.33 14.01
C LEU A 82 -19.68 10.68 13.83
N LYS A 83 -20.51 10.81 12.79
CA LYS A 83 -21.41 11.95 12.61
C LYS A 83 -22.77 11.66 13.22
N LEU A 84 -23.25 12.56 14.07
CA LEU A 84 -24.60 12.56 14.61
C LEU A 84 -25.29 13.85 14.21
N THR A 85 -26.46 13.73 13.58
CA THR A 85 -27.27 14.86 13.12
C THR A 85 -28.57 14.89 13.91
N VAL A 86 -28.99 16.08 14.30
CA VAL A 86 -30.30 16.33 14.91
C VAL A 86 -31.06 17.38 14.10
N TYR A 87 -32.33 17.10 13.84
CA TYR A 87 -33.30 18.02 13.27
C TYR A 87 -34.22 18.55 14.36
N ILE A 88 -34.47 19.85 14.34
CA ILE A 88 -35.27 20.53 15.37
C ILE A 88 -36.35 21.37 14.70
N THR A 89 -37.61 21.15 15.08
CA THR A 89 -38.73 22.00 14.66
C THR A 89 -39.16 22.90 15.81
N SER A 90 -39.26 24.21 15.56
CA SER A 90 -39.76 25.15 16.55
C SER A 90 -40.28 26.42 15.90
N THR A 91 -41.39 26.93 16.43
CA THR A 91 -41.98 28.22 16.05
C THR A 91 -41.46 29.39 16.89
N THR A 92 -40.65 29.12 17.91
CA THR A 92 -40.07 30.12 18.82
C THR A 92 -38.54 30.04 18.79
N ASN A 93 -37.85 31.10 19.19
CA ASN A 93 -36.40 31.05 19.27
C ASN A 93 -35.95 30.17 20.46
N PHE A 94 -34.90 29.37 20.25
CA PHE A 94 -34.39 28.42 21.24
C PHE A 94 -32.86 28.31 21.18
N SER A 95 -32.27 27.80 22.27
CA SER A 95 -30.86 27.40 22.36
C SER A 95 -30.73 25.88 22.33
N ILE A 96 -29.57 25.36 21.92
CA ILE A 96 -29.29 23.92 21.88
C ILE A 96 -28.13 23.57 22.79
N GLU A 97 -28.23 22.42 23.47
CA GLU A 97 -27.18 21.84 24.28
C GLU A 97 -27.04 20.36 23.97
N TRP A 98 -25.82 19.92 23.66
CA TRP A 98 -25.49 18.51 23.48
C TRP A 98 -25.00 17.92 24.80
N ARG A 99 -25.50 16.76 25.20
CA ARG A 99 -25.13 16.06 26.43
C ARG A 99 -24.79 14.59 26.18
N VAL A 100 -23.81 14.08 26.89
CA VAL A 100 -23.55 12.64 27.03
C VAL A 100 -24.22 12.21 28.32
N ASP A 101 -25.03 11.16 28.27
CA ASP A 101 -25.64 10.59 29.47
C ASP A 101 -24.55 9.98 30.35
N ASN A 102 -24.37 10.56 31.53
CA ASN A 102 -23.41 10.12 32.54
C ASN A 102 -24.12 9.64 33.83
N SER A 103 -25.45 9.46 33.78
CA SER A 103 -26.24 9.07 34.94
C SER A 103 -25.96 7.65 35.41
N ASN A 104 -25.56 6.77 34.48
CA ASN A 104 -25.18 5.39 34.80
C ASN A 104 -23.92 4.94 34.05
N LEU A 105 -22.75 5.23 34.63
CA LEU A 105 -21.45 4.89 34.06
C LEU A 105 -21.14 3.38 34.06
N SER A 106 -21.95 2.53 34.71
CA SER A 106 -21.81 1.07 34.55
C SER A 106 -22.35 0.58 33.21
N ASP A 107 -23.32 1.30 32.65
CA ASP A 107 -24.07 0.86 31.46
C ASP A 107 -23.67 1.68 30.22
N TYR A 108 -23.24 2.92 30.42
CA TYR A 108 -22.83 3.84 29.35
C TYR A 108 -21.40 4.35 29.52
N GLY A 109 -20.68 4.41 28.39
CA GLY A 109 -19.40 5.08 28.29
C GLY A 109 -19.53 6.59 28.35
N TYR A 110 -18.46 7.24 28.79
CA TYR A 110 -18.39 8.70 28.91
C TYR A 110 -17.26 9.26 28.02
N PHE A 111 -17.53 10.42 27.43
CA PHE A 111 -16.50 11.30 26.89
C PHE A 111 -16.93 12.74 27.14
N ASP A 112 -15.95 13.65 27.25
CA ASP A 112 -16.24 15.05 27.49
C ASP A 112 -16.76 15.72 26.21
N ILE A 113 -18.06 16.03 26.18
CA ILE A 113 -18.72 16.69 25.05
C ILE A 113 -18.34 18.18 24.90
N ASN A 114 -17.71 18.76 25.92
CA ASN A 114 -17.26 20.14 25.90
C ASN A 114 -15.80 20.29 25.48
N ASN A 115 -15.02 19.19 25.48
CA ASN A 115 -13.65 19.21 24.98
C ASN A 115 -13.63 19.31 23.44
N PRO A 116 -13.13 20.40 22.84
CA PRO A 116 -13.08 20.55 21.38
C PRO A 116 -12.17 19.52 20.71
N ASP A 117 -11.19 18.97 21.42
CA ASP A 117 -10.27 17.97 20.86
C ASP A 117 -10.98 16.66 20.49
N ASN A 118 -12.15 16.39 21.07
CA ASN A 118 -12.96 15.20 20.76
C ASN A 118 -13.70 15.29 19.42
N PHE A 119 -13.68 16.43 18.73
CA PHE A 119 -14.49 16.67 17.53
C PHE A 119 -13.64 17.03 16.31
N VAL A 120 -13.99 16.46 15.15
CA VAL A 120 -13.53 16.94 13.84
C VAL A 120 -14.22 18.27 13.56
N GLU A 121 -15.52 18.30 13.80
CA GLU A 121 -16.37 19.43 13.48
C GLU A 121 -17.62 19.44 14.36
N ARG A 122 -18.14 20.63 14.65
CA ARG A 122 -19.43 20.84 15.31
C ARG A 122 -20.13 21.98 14.60
N THR A 123 -21.39 21.76 14.22
CA THR A 123 -22.20 22.80 13.59
C THR A 123 -23.17 23.40 14.60
N PRO A 124 -23.17 24.74 14.76
CA PRO A 124 -24.16 25.41 15.59
C PRO A 124 -25.57 25.23 15.01
N LYS A 125 -26.60 25.61 15.78
CA LYS A 125 -27.99 25.62 15.31
C LYS A 125 -28.09 26.40 13.98
N THR A 126 -28.46 25.72 12.91
CA THR A 126 -28.58 26.32 11.57
C THR A 126 -30.01 26.15 11.06
N GLU A 127 -30.61 27.22 10.58
CA GLU A 127 -31.95 27.18 9.97
C GLU A 127 -31.85 26.76 8.50
N VAL A 128 -32.59 25.73 8.11
CA VAL A 128 -32.63 25.26 6.71
C VAL A 128 -33.80 25.92 5.97
N ARG A 129 -34.93 26.02 6.65
CA ARG A 129 -36.17 26.67 6.19
C ARG A 129 -36.96 27.10 7.42
N GLN A 130 -37.94 27.98 7.23
CA GLN A 130 -38.73 28.56 8.32
C GLN A 130 -39.17 27.51 9.35
N ASN A 131 -38.81 27.71 10.62
CA ASN A 131 -39.14 26.86 11.76
C ASN A 131 -38.51 25.45 11.75
N TYR A 132 -37.54 25.18 10.86
CA TYR A 132 -36.85 23.90 10.71
C TYR A 132 -35.34 24.10 10.74
N PHE A 133 -34.72 23.53 11.77
CA PHE A 133 -33.31 23.71 12.09
C PHE A 133 -32.60 22.37 12.12
N PHE A 134 -31.28 22.39 11.99
CA PHE A 134 -30.43 21.24 12.26
C PHE A 134 -29.15 21.63 13.00
N SER A 135 -28.53 20.65 13.62
CA SER A 135 -27.18 20.72 14.19
C SER A 135 -26.53 19.35 14.06
N TYR A 136 -25.21 19.29 13.96
CA TYR A 136 -24.49 18.03 14.00
C TYR A 136 -23.18 18.15 14.75
N ILE A 137 -22.70 17.00 15.22
CA ILE A 137 -21.36 16.81 15.76
C ILE A 137 -20.68 15.68 14.99
N ILE A 138 -19.39 15.84 14.71
CA ILE A 138 -18.52 14.79 14.16
C ILE A 138 -17.48 14.46 15.21
N ILE A 139 -17.70 13.34 15.91
CA ILE A 139 -16.80 12.82 16.95
C ILE A 139 -15.58 12.22 16.25
N LYS A 140 -14.37 12.56 16.71
CA LYS A 140 -13.11 12.00 16.15
C LYS A 140 -13.02 10.49 16.38
N SER A 141 -12.24 9.83 15.54
CA SER A 141 -11.83 8.44 15.79
C SER A 141 -11.08 8.34 17.12
N ASN A 142 -11.19 7.18 17.76
CA ASN A 142 -10.57 6.79 19.04
C ASN A 142 -11.03 7.57 20.28
N VAL A 143 -12.03 8.47 20.16
CA VAL A 143 -12.66 9.12 21.33
C VAL A 143 -13.61 8.15 22.04
N LEU A 144 -14.36 7.36 21.28
CA LEU A 144 -15.29 6.37 21.82
C LEU A 144 -14.52 5.08 22.18
N GLN A 145 -14.90 4.47 23.30
CA GLN A 145 -14.29 3.25 23.80
C GLN A 145 -14.98 2.01 23.23
N ALA A 146 -14.18 1.01 22.89
CA ALA A 146 -14.68 -0.28 22.42
C ALA A 146 -15.50 -0.98 23.52
N GLY A 147 -16.58 -1.66 23.13
CA GLY A 147 -17.43 -2.44 24.02
C GLY A 147 -18.46 -1.63 24.80
N MET A 148 -18.36 -0.30 24.79
CA MET A 148 -19.24 0.59 25.54
C MET A 148 -20.50 0.96 24.74
N LYS A 149 -21.61 1.13 25.46
CA LYS A 149 -22.81 1.81 24.93
C LYS A 149 -22.70 3.30 25.18
N TYR A 150 -23.23 4.11 24.28
CA TYR A 150 -23.31 5.56 24.47
C TYR A 150 -24.74 6.02 24.27
N LYS A 151 -25.18 6.94 25.12
CA LYS A 151 -26.44 7.64 24.96
C LYS A 151 -26.16 9.14 24.92
N ILE A 152 -26.52 9.76 23.80
CA ILE A 152 -26.27 11.18 23.55
C ILE A 152 -27.62 11.86 23.41
N SER A 153 -27.77 12.98 24.11
CA SER A 153 -29.01 13.75 24.17
C SER A 153 -28.79 15.16 23.63
N VAL A 154 -29.81 15.72 23.00
CA VAL A 154 -29.87 17.14 22.65
C VAL A 154 -31.05 17.76 23.38
N ILE A 155 -30.79 18.88 24.04
CA ILE A 155 -31.79 19.67 24.76
C ILE A 155 -31.96 20.99 24.03
N ALA A 156 -33.20 21.32 23.68
CA ALA A 156 -33.58 22.56 23.01
C ALA A 156 -34.45 23.41 23.94
N SER A 157 -33.89 24.51 24.45
CA SER A 157 -34.54 25.37 25.45
C SER A 157 -35.04 26.67 24.82
N SER A 158 -36.34 26.90 24.87
CA SER A 158 -37.00 28.15 24.43
C SER A 158 -37.39 29.00 25.62
N SER A 159 -37.33 30.32 25.50
CA SER A 159 -37.83 31.24 26.54
C SER A 159 -39.36 31.31 26.60
N ALA A 160 -40.05 30.79 25.58
CA ALA A 160 -41.51 30.77 25.50
C ALA A 160 -42.14 29.53 26.15
N SER A 161 -41.38 28.44 26.31
CA SER A 161 -41.85 27.20 26.95
C SER A 161 -41.08 26.96 28.25
N SER A 162 -41.79 26.59 29.32
CA SER A 162 -41.18 26.16 30.59
C SER A 162 -40.55 24.77 30.52
N VAL A 163 -40.86 23.99 29.47
CA VAL A 163 -40.34 22.63 29.25
C VAL A 163 -39.44 22.62 28.00
N PRO A 164 -38.19 22.13 28.08
CA PRO A 164 -37.33 22.02 26.91
C PRO A 164 -37.74 20.86 26.01
N GLY A 165 -37.44 20.99 24.73
CA GLY A 165 -37.45 19.88 23.78
C GLY A 165 -36.27 18.95 24.05
N MET A 166 -36.48 17.63 24.03
CA MET A 166 -35.40 16.67 24.24
C MET A 166 -35.48 15.54 23.22
N GLY A 167 -34.33 15.20 22.64
CA GLY A 167 -34.13 14.00 21.83
C GLY A 167 -32.91 13.26 22.32
N ALA A 168 -32.90 11.93 22.20
CA ALA A 168 -31.76 11.11 22.56
C ALA A 168 -31.54 10.00 21.54
N ILE A 169 -30.29 9.60 21.39
CA ILE A 169 -29.87 8.48 20.55
C ILE A 169 -28.96 7.55 21.36
N GLU A 170 -29.15 6.25 21.20
CA GLU A 170 -28.33 5.21 21.81
C GLU A 170 -27.67 4.36 20.73
N PHE A 171 -26.38 4.06 20.91
CA PHE A 171 -25.65 3.14 20.06
C PHE A 171 -24.57 2.40 20.85
N LYS A 172 -24.19 1.20 20.40
CA LYS A 172 -23.11 0.39 20.97
C LYS A 172 -21.88 0.46 20.07
N VAL A 173 -20.72 0.72 20.68
CA VAL A 173 -19.43 0.52 20.03
C VAL A 173 -19.02 -0.94 20.25
N PRO A 174 -18.80 -1.74 19.20
CA PRO A 174 -18.32 -3.11 19.34
C PRO A 174 -17.02 -3.20 20.16
N ALA A 175 -16.86 -4.28 20.91
CA ALA A 175 -15.66 -4.55 21.72
C ALA A 175 -14.47 -4.99 20.87
N GLY A 176 -14.72 -5.55 19.68
CA GLY A 176 -13.68 -6.19 18.89
C GLY A 176 -13.43 -7.62 19.39
N VAL A 177 -12.24 -8.16 19.10
CA VAL A 177 -11.80 -9.45 19.64
C VAL A 177 -11.31 -9.24 21.08
N THR A 178 -12.01 -9.83 22.06
CA THR A 178 -11.77 -9.56 23.49
C THR A 178 -10.75 -10.52 24.11
N SER A 179 -10.77 -11.78 23.68
CA SER A 179 -9.84 -12.81 24.14
C SER A 179 -9.61 -13.82 23.03
N CYS A 180 -8.46 -14.51 23.08
CA CYS A 180 -8.15 -15.71 22.32
C CYS A 180 -7.01 -16.44 23.06
N LEU A 181 -6.99 -17.76 22.97
CA LEU A 181 -5.91 -18.61 23.46
C LEU A 181 -5.07 -19.10 22.28
N LEU A 182 -3.85 -18.58 22.15
CA LEU A 182 -2.87 -19.06 21.16
C LEU A 182 -2.16 -20.30 21.70
N GLN A 183 -2.25 -21.40 20.97
CA GLN A 183 -1.63 -22.68 21.27
C GLN A 183 -0.48 -22.95 20.28
N VAL A 184 0.72 -23.09 20.83
CA VAL A 184 1.94 -23.45 20.10
C VAL A 184 2.60 -24.65 20.78
N PRO A 185 3.33 -25.50 20.05
CA PRO A 185 4.17 -26.52 20.68
C PRO A 185 5.21 -25.84 21.57
N MET A 186 5.50 -26.41 22.75
CA MET A 186 6.52 -25.87 23.68
C MET A 186 7.94 -26.04 23.14
N GLN A 187 8.14 -27.05 22.30
CA GLN A 187 9.39 -27.31 21.61
C GLN A 187 9.13 -28.04 20.30
N TYR A 188 10.02 -27.86 19.33
CA TYR A 188 10.02 -28.62 18.09
C TYR A 188 11.44 -28.80 17.56
N LYS A 189 11.65 -29.82 16.74
CA LYS A 189 12.88 -29.95 15.95
C LYS A 189 12.81 -29.06 14.72
N TYR A 190 13.93 -28.47 14.33
CA TYR A 190 13.97 -27.66 13.13
C TYR A 190 13.39 -28.39 11.91
N LEU A 191 12.53 -27.71 11.12
CA LEU A 191 11.77 -28.26 9.98
C LEU A 191 10.77 -29.37 10.33
N GLU A 192 10.43 -29.53 11.60
CA GLU A 192 9.30 -30.36 12.01
C GLU A 192 7.98 -29.74 11.63
N SER A 193 7.06 -30.57 11.14
CA SER A 193 5.69 -30.15 10.91
C SER A 193 5.06 -29.79 12.24
N ILE A 194 4.83 -28.50 12.46
CA ILE A 194 4.22 -27.96 13.67
C ILE A 194 2.83 -27.44 13.36
N LYS A 195 1.90 -27.68 14.27
CA LYS A 195 0.56 -27.09 14.23
C LYS A 195 0.47 -25.96 15.23
N ILE A 196 0.05 -24.80 14.76
CA ILE A 196 -0.25 -23.62 15.56
C ILE A 196 -1.76 -23.43 15.49
N SER A 197 -2.42 -23.32 16.64
CA SER A 197 -3.88 -23.16 16.70
C SER A 197 -4.27 -22.02 17.63
N VAL A 198 -5.45 -21.48 17.41
CA VAL A 198 -6.09 -20.53 18.31
C VAL A 198 -7.46 -21.03 18.68
N SER A 199 -7.81 -20.91 19.95
CA SER A 199 -9.10 -21.33 20.50
C SER A 199 -9.65 -20.26 21.44
N GLU A 200 -10.87 -20.46 21.94
CA GLU A 200 -11.46 -19.61 22.98
C GLU A 200 -11.48 -18.11 22.60
N CYS A 201 -11.70 -17.86 21.30
CA CYS A 201 -11.83 -16.49 20.81
C CYS A 201 -13.23 -15.93 21.07
N GLU A 202 -13.29 -14.74 21.66
CA GLU A 202 -14.53 -14.04 21.97
C GLU A 202 -14.63 -12.69 21.25
N THR A 203 -15.84 -12.35 20.79
CA THR A 203 -16.19 -11.07 20.16
C THR A 203 -17.69 -10.83 20.35
N ASP A 204 -18.19 -9.65 19.97
CA ASP A 204 -19.62 -9.39 19.92
C ASP A 204 -20.38 -10.45 19.08
N SER A 205 -21.59 -10.83 19.51
CA SER A 205 -22.38 -11.91 18.90
C SER A 205 -22.69 -11.71 17.42
N ASN A 206 -22.69 -10.47 16.93
CA ASN A 206 -22.93 -10.10 15.55
C ASN A 206 -21.64 -9.90 14.72
N ALA A 207 -20.46 -10.14 15.32
CA ALA A 207 -19.14 -9.90 14.72
C ALA A 207 -18.42 -11.19 14.26
N TYR A 208 -19.11 -12.33 14.23
CA TYR A 208 -18.61 -13.57 13.63
C TYR A 208 -18.76 -13.57 12.09
N PRO A 209 -17.98 -14.37 11.34
CA PRO A 209 -16.89 -15.25 11.79
C PRO A 209 -15.56 -14.49 11.99
N PHE A 210 -14.62 -15.14 12.68
CA PHE A 210 -13.24 -14.67 12.79
C PHE A 210 -12.42 -14.98 11.54
N GLN A 211 -11.39 -14.16 11.33
CA GLN A 211 -10.31 -14.38 10.39
C GLN A 211 -8.98 -14.39 11.15
N TYR A 212 -8.07 -15.27 10.74
CA TYR A 212 -6.83 -15.58 11.44
C TYR A 212 -5.64 -15.47 10.51
N GLN A 213 -4.59 -14.80 10.96
CA GLN A 213 -3.32 -14.72 10.25
C GLN A 213 -2.17 -15.01 11.22
N PHE A 214 -1.39 -16.04 10.93
CA PHE A 214 -0.31 -16.54 11.77
C PHE A 214 1.04 -16.03 11.28
N PHE A 215 1.94 -15.83 12.24
CA PHE A 215 3.27 -15.29 12.03
C PHE A 215 4.29 -16.04 12.89
N SER A 216 5.50 -16.17 12.37
CA SER A 216 6.70 -16.42 13.19
C SER A 216 7.42 -15.10 13.41
N ASN A 217 7.88 -14.88 14.64
CA ASN A 217 8.53 -13.66 15.08
C ASN A 217 10.02 -13.95 15.28
N ALA A 218 10.84 -13.29 14.49
CA ALA A 218 12.28 -13.28 14.69
C ALA A 218 12.62 -12.44 15.95
N PRO A 219 13.77 -12.68 16.59
CA PRO A 219 14.17 -12.00 17.81
C PRO A 219 14.45 -10.50 17.64
N ASP A 220 14.67 -10.04 16.41
CA ASP A 220 14.79 -8.62 16.03
C ASP A 220 13.42 -7.93 15.87
N GLY A 221 12.33 -8.66 16.09
CA GLY A 221 10.95 -8.19 15.92
C GLY A 221 10.41 -8.34 14.51
N GLN A 222 11.18 -8.88 13.56
CA GLN A 222 10.70 -9.11 12.20
C GLN A 222 9.65 -10.23 12.19
N LYS A 223 8.46 -9.94 11.64
CA LYS A 223 7.39 -10.93 11.49
C LYS A 223 7.46 -11.58 10.11
N THR A 224 7.38 -12.90 10.08
CA THR A 224 7.22 -13.69 8.85
C THR A 224 5.84 -14.32 8.85
N HIS A 225 5.06 -14.08 7.80
CA HIS A 225 3.75 -14.69 7.65
C HIS A 225 3.85 -16.21 7.45
N LEU A 226 2.91 -16.95 8.04
CA LEU A 226 2.84 -18.41 7.96
C LEU A 226 1.65 -18.91 7.12
N ASN A 227 0.64 -18.06 6.91
CA ASN A 227 -0.52 -18.34 6.06
C ASN A 227 -1.16 -17.05 5.53
N VAL A 228 -2.05 -17.20 4.55
CA VAL A 228 -3.03 -16.17 4.20
C VAL A 228 -4.07 -16.06 5.32
N ARG A 229 -4.54 -14.83 5.55
CA ARG A 229 -5.67 -14.59 6.43
C ARG A 229 -6.85 -15.47 6.01
N SER A 230 -7.31 -16.34 6.91
CA SER A 230 -8.35 -17.32 6.60
C SER A 230 -9.30 -17.50 7.78
N THR A 231 -10.42 -18.18 7.58
CA THR A 231 -11.34 -18.54 8.67
C THR A 231 -10.88 -19.77 9.45
N GLN A 232 -9.77 -20.40 9.06
CA GLN A 232 -9.24 -21.57 9.76
C GLN A 232 -8.49 -21.14 11.02
N PRO A 233 -8.87 -21.64 12.20
CA PRO A 233 -8.25 -21.26 13.47
C PRO A 233 -6.92 -22.00 13.73
N SER A 234 -6.30 -22.57 12.69
CA SER A 234 -5.00 -23.23 12.82
C SER A 234 -4.26 -23.25 11.50
N VAL A 235 -2.93 -23.31 11.58
CA VAL A 235 -2.03 -23.54 10.46
C VAL A 235 -1.05 -24.66 10.79
N THR A 236 -0.71 -25.47 9.80
CA THR A 236 0.39 -26.44 9.89
C THR A 236 1.53 -25.95 9.00
N VAL A 237 2.72 -25.76 9.58
CA VAL A 237 3.90 -25.26 8.86
C VAL A 237 5.15 -26.06 9.22
N SER A 238 6.18 -25.97 8.39
CA SER A 238 7.52 -26.43 8.75
C SER A 238 8.13 -25.49 9.79
N GLY A 239 8.55 -26.04 10.92
CA GLY A 239 9.05 -25.31 12.08
C GLY A 239 10.27 -24.44 11.74
N PRO A 240 10.15 -23.10 11.78
CA PRO A 240 11.23 -22.19 11.40
C PRO A 240 12.34 -22.15 12.46
N ARG A 241 13.49 -21.59 12.13
CA ARG A 241 14.54 -21.29 13.11
C ARG A 241 15.23 -19.98 12.74
N THR A 242 15.59 -19.18 13.75
CA THR A 242 16.42 -17.99 13.53
C THR A 242 17.90 -18.32 13.74
N ALA A 243 18.75 -17.72 12.91
CA ALA A 243 20.21 -17.83 12.97
C ALA A 243 20.75 -17.61 14.40
N GLY A 244 21.45 -18.61 14.93
CA GLY A 244 22.15 -18.49 16.22
C GLY A 244 21.26 -18.43 17.45
N LYS A 245 19.94 -18.67 17.34
CA LYS A 245 19.05 -18.83 18.48
C LYS A 245 18.35 -20.18 18.47
N ASP A 246 18.11 -20.68 19.67
CA ASP A 246 17.42 -21.93 19.93
C ASP A 246 15.99 -21.69 20.45
N THR A 247 15.48 -20.46 20.26
CA THR A 247 14.10 -20.10 20.60
C THR A 247 13.42 -19.32 19.47
N MET A 248 12.10 -19.46 19.38
CA MET A 248 11.23 -18.77 18.44
C MET A 248 9.95 -18.30 19.14
N LYS A 249 9.36 -17.19 18.69
CA LYS A 249 8.00 -16.80 19.08
C LYS A 249 7.07 -16.88 17.88
N PHE A 250 5.81 -17.16 18.15
CA PHE A 250 4.74 -17.09 17.16
C PHE A 250 3.72 -16.04 17.57
N SER A 251 2.99 -15.52 16.60
CA SER A 251 1.83 -14.69 16.89
C SER A 251 0.71 -14.97 15.92
N VAL A 252 -0.51 -14.69 16.35
CA VAL A 252 -1.70 -14.69 15.51
C VAL A 252 -2.37 -13.33 15.60
N GLU A 253 -2.72 -12.76 14.45
CA GLU A 253 -3.66 -11.66 14.36
C GLU A 253 -5.04 -12.24 14.10
N VAL A 254 -5.98 -11.92 14.99
CA VAL A 254 -7.37 -12.36 14.92
C VAL A 254 -8.24 -11.16 14.66
N CYS A 255 -8.98 -11.17 13.56
CA CYS A 255 -9.91 -10.13 13.18
C CYS A 255 -11.34 -10.66 13.20
N ASN A 256 -12.28 -9.90 13.74
CA ASN A 256 -13.69 -10.23 13.60
C ASN A 256 -14.24 -9.76 12.25
N SER A 257 -15.50 -10.08 11.93
CA SER A 257 -16.14 -9.69 10.65
C SER A 257 -16.27 -8.18 10.46
N TYR A 258 -16.00 -7.41 11.50
CA TYR A 258 -15.98 -5.96 11.47
C TYR A 258 -14.62 -5.35 11.14
N GLY A 259 -13.58 -6.17 10.97
CA GLY A 259 -12.21 -5.74 10.68
C GLY A 259 -11.46 -5.21 11.90
N MET A 260 -11.98 -5.44 13.11
CA MET A 260 -11.26 -5.11 14.35
C MET A 260 -10.36 -6.28 14.70
N CYS A 261 -9.05 -6.03 14.71
CA CYS A 261 -8.02 -7.05 14.84
C CYS A 261 -7.28 -6.92 16.17
N GLN A 262 -6.93 -8.05 16.78
CA GLN A 262 -6.08 -8.13 17.96
C GLN A 262 -4.96 -9.15 17.71
N THR A 263 -3.73 -8.81 18.12
CA THR A 263 -2.58 -9.72 18.00
C THR A 263 -2.31 -10.43 19.34
N TYR A 264 -2.14 -11.75 19.27
CA TYR A 264 -1.74 -12.61 20.39
C TYR A 264 -0.36 -13.19 20.09
N ILE A 265 0.53 -13.19 21.08
CA ILE A 265 1.93 -13.61 20.92
C ILE A 265 2.19 -14.75 21.92
N SER A 266 2.87 -15.79 21.47
CA SER A 266 3.26 -16.92 22.31
C SER A 266 4.45 -16.58 23.21
N ASP A 267 4.67 -17.44 24.21
CA ASP A 267 5.96 -17.54 24.89
C ASP A 267 7.06 -18.04 23.95
N ASP A 268 8.31 -18.01 24.43
CA ASP A 268 9.45 -18.56 23.72
C ASP A 268 9.31 -20.09 23.57
N VAL A 269 9.40 -20.56 22.32
CA VAL A 269 9.34 -21.97 21.93
C VAL A 269 10.75 -22.47 21.62
N ASN A 270 11.15 -23.57 22.25
CA ASN A 270 12.50 -24.13 22.06
C ASN A 270 12.63 -24.86 20.71
N VAL A 271 13.71 -24.59 19.99
CA VAL A 271 14.00 -25.19 18.68
C VAL A 271 15.24 -26.06 18.78
N THR A 272 15.07 -27.37 18.57
CA THR A 272 16.18 -28.33 18.58
C THR A 272 16.84 -28.38 17.21
N VAL A 273 18.17 -28.26 17.19
CA VAL A 273 18.99 -28.40 15.97
C VAL A 273 18.98 -29.87 15.54
N ILE A 274 18.74 -30.10 14.26
CA ILE A 274 18.86 -31.43 13.63
C ILE A 274 20.22 -31.57 12.95
N ASP A 275 20.71 -32.80 12.84
CA ASP A 275 21.95 -33.08 12.12
C ASP A 275 21.76 -32.97 10.59
N ASN A 276 22.86 -33.04 9.84
CA ASN A 276 22.81 -32.91 8.38
C ASN A 276 22.05 -34.04 7.68
N ALA A 277 21.99 -35.26 8.25
CA ALA A 277 21.29 -36.38 7.63
C ALA A 277 19.77 -36.21 7.79
N GLU A 278 19.32 -35.91 9.01
CA GLU A 278 17.91 -35.57 9.30
C GLU A 278 17.48 -34.31 8.52
N LEU A 279 18.39 -33.34 8.34
CA LEU A 279 18.14 -32.15 7.52
C LEU A 279 17.83 -32.48 6.06
N GLN A 280 18.62 -33.36 5.43
CA GLN A 280 18.38 -33.74 4.03
C GLN A 280 17.11 -34.55 3.87
N GLN A 281 16.82 -35.45 4.82
CA GLN A 281 15.57 -36.20 4.81
C GLN A 281 14.34 -35.26 4.87
N ARG A 282 14.32 -34.32 5.83
CA ARG A 282 13.19 -33.38 5.96
C ARG A 282 13.03 -32.47 4.75
N LYS A 283 14.12 -32.08 4.10
CA LYS A 283 14.04 -31.35 2.83
C LYS A 283 13.30 -32.14 1.76
N THR A 284 13.62 -33.42 1.60
CA THR A 284 12.94 -34.30 0.63
C THR A 284 11.45 -34.40 0.93
N GLU A 285 11.06 -34.59 2.19
CA GLU A 285 9.66 -34.66 2.61
C GLU A 285 8.89 -33.36 2.29
N ILE A 286 9.50 -32.20 2.55
CA ILE A 286 8.89 -30.91 2.22
C ILE A 286 8.78 -30.74 0.70
N LEU A 287 9.78 -31.15 -0.07
CA LEU A 287 9.76 -31.07 -1.54
C LEU A 287 8.69 -31.97 -2.15
N GLU A 288 8.45 -33.16 -1.59
CA GLU A 288 7.34 -34.04 -2.01
C GLU A 288 5.98 -33.37 -1.75
N ASN A 289 5.79 -32.77 -0.57
CA ASN A 289 4.59 -32.01 -0.25
C ASN A 289 4.39 -30.80 -1.20
N VAL A 290 5.47 -30.10 -1.54
CA VAL A 290 5.45 -29.02 -2.54
C VAL A 290 4.97 -29.54 -3.89
N ASP A 291 5.48 -30.68 -4.35
CA ASP A 291 5.07 -31.26 -5.63
C ASP A 291 3.56 -31.61 -5.64
N ASP A 292 3.01 -32.06 -4.52
CA ASP A 292 1.56 -32.31 -4.39
C ASP A 292 0.74 -31.01 -4.33
N LEU A 293 1.23 -29.97 -3.65
CA LEU A 293 0.60 -28.63 -3.66
C LEU A 293 0.61 -28.02 -5.06
N LEU A 294 1.69 -28.20 -5.82
CA LEU A 294 1.77 -27.76 -7.22
C LEU A 294 0.76 -28.50 -8.12
N LYS A 295 0.61 -29.83 -7.95
CA LYS A 295 -0.39 -30.63 -8.70
C LYS A 295 -1.82 -30.21 -8.38
N THR A 296 -2.09 -29.85 -7.12
CA THR A 296 -3.42 -29.39 -6.66
C THR A 296 -3.67 -27.90 -6.93
N GLN A 297 -2.75 -27.23 -7.63
CA GLN A 297 -2.79 -25.79 -7.95
C GLN A 297 -2.82 -24.86 -6.74
N ASN A 298 -2.35 -25.34 -5.59
CA ASN A 298 -2.17 -24.55 -4.38
C ASN A 298 -0.77 -23.92 -4.36
N TYR A 299 -0.52 -23.06 -5.36
CA TYR A 299 0.80 -22.47 -5.64
C TYR A 299 1.32 -21.58 -4.50
N PHE A 300 0.42 -20.93 -3.76
CA PHE A 300 0.79 -20.06 -2.66
C PHE A 300 1.33 -20.83 -1.46
N ASP A 301 0.66 -21.90 -1.06
CA ASP A 301 1.14 -22.77 0.03
C ASP A 301 2.43 -23.53 -0.38
N ALA A 302 2.55 -23.88 -1.66
CA ALA A 302 3.79 -24.43 -2.22
C ALA A 302 4.96 -23.44 -2.06
N LEU A 303 4.74 -22.16 -2.40
CA LEU A 303 5.75 -21.11 -2.25
C LEU A 303 6.13 -20.86 -0.79
N LEU A 304 5.17 -20.81 0.13
CA LEU A 304 5.44 -20.69 1.57
C LEU A 304 6.30 -21.85 2.10
N SER A 305 5.98 -23.07 1.67
CA SER A 305 6.74 -24.27 2.04
C SER A 305 8.19 -24.21 1.53
N LEU A 306 8.39 -23.76 0.28
CA LEU A 306 9.71 -23.62 -0.33
C LEU A 306 10.57 -22.54 0.33
N VAL A 307 9.98 -21.43 0.78
CA VAL A 307 10.76 -20.39 1.48
C VAL A 307 11.21 -20.82 2.87
N GLY A 308 10.46 -21.70 3.53
CA GLY A 308 10.93 -22.41 4.72
C GLY A 308 12.21 -23.20 4.45
N ILE A 309 12.32 -23.81 3.26
CA ILE A 309 13.54 -24.53 2.83
C ILE A 309 14.69 -23.57 2.50
N LEU A 310 14.42 -22.49 1.78
CA LEU A 310 15.48 -21.60 1.29
C LEU A 310 16.13 -20.79 2.43
N GLY A 311 15.37 -20.42 3.47
CA GLY A 311 15.90 -19.81 4.69
C GLY A 311 16.86 -20.71 5.50
N ILE A 312 16.89 -22.03 5.23
CA ILE A 312 17.83 -22.98 5.85
C ILE A 312 19.29 -22.69 5.44
N GLN A 313 19.53 -22.28 4.20
CA GLN A 313 20.86 -22.36 3.58
C GLN A 313 21.71 -21.10 3.78
N ASP A 314 21.09 -19.96 4.05
CA ASP A 314 21.79 -18.69 4.34
C ASP A 314 22.71 -18.81 5.57
N ASN A 315 22.32 -19.64 6.54
CA ASN A 315 23.12 -19.92 7.75
C ASN A 315 24.24 -20.95 7.54
N ALA A 316 24.16 -21.80 6.51
CA ALA A 316 25.19 -22.80 6.19
C ALA A 316 26.26 -22.26 5.23
N ARG A 317 25.94 -21.23 4.44
CA ARG A 317 26.82 -20.63 3.40
C ARG A 317 28.07 -19.97 3.94
N LYS A 318 28.19 -19.68 5.24
CA LYS A 318 29.47 -19.26 5.83
C LYS A 318 30.53 -20.37 5.87
N LYS A 319 30.26 -21.62 5.47
CA LYS A 319 31.24 -22.71 5.67
C LYS A 319 31.59 -23.65 4.52
N ARG A 320 30.84 -23.87 3.43
CA ARG A 320 31.29 -24.82 2.37
C ARG A 320 30.80 -24.44 0.96
N SER A 321 31.76 -24.34 0.04
CA SER A 321 31.63 -24.05 -1.39
C SER A 321 31.86 -25.35 -2.20
N ALA A 322 31.18 -25.43 -3.36
CA ALA A 322 31.39 -26.32 -4.52
C ALA A 322 30.45 -27.52 -4.74
N GLU A 323 29.96 -28.26 -3.74
CA GLU A 323 29.11 -29.46 -4.00
C GLU A 323 27.59 -29.24 -3.81
N GLN A 324 27.17 -28.13 -3.19
CA GLN A 324 25.74 -27.80 -2.93
C GLN A 324 25.03 -27.05 -4.07
N GLU A 325 25.75 -26.73 -5.15
CA GLU A 325 25.29 -25.80 -6.20
C GLU A 325 24.18 -26.39 -7.09
N ILE A 326 24.16 -27.71 -7.29
CA ILE A 326 23.27 -28.38 -8.25
C ILE A 326 21.84 -28.56 -7.69
N THR A 327 21.69 -29.01 -6.44
CA THR A 327 20.37 -29.21 -5.79
C THR A 327 19.66 -27.88 -5.51
N MET A 328 20.43 -26.86 -5.12
CA MET A 328 19.91 -25.53 -4.81
C MET A 328 19.33 -24.81 -6.04
N SER A 329 19.84 -25.11 -7.24
CA SER A 329 19.27 -24.57 -8.47
C SER A 329 17.83 -25.04 -8.71
N GLN A 330 17.51 -26.31 -8.39
CA GLN A 330 16.19 -26.88 -8.67
C GLN A 330 15.12 -26.42 -7.68
N ASP A 331 15.41 -26.37 -6.37
CA ASP A 331 14.46 -25.90 -5.35
C ASP A 331 14.07 -24.44 -5.55
N VAL A 332 15.07 -23.63 -5.93
CA VAL A 332 14.90 -22.21 -6.25
C VAL A 332 14.11 -22.01 -7.54
N ILE A 333 14.34 -22.85 -8.56
CA ILE A 333 13.51 -22.87 -9.77
C ILE A 333 12.06 -23.22 -9.43
N LYS A 334 11.82 -24.25 -8.63
CA LYS A 334 10.46 -24.62 -8.17
C LYS A 334 9.79 -23.46 -7.42
N ALA A 335 10.54 -22.73 -6.60
CA ALA A 335 10.01 -21.58 -5.85
C ALA A 335 9.62 -20.43 -6.79
N ILE A 336 10.43 -20.16 -7.81
CA ILE A 336 10.11 -19.17 -8.84
C ILE A 336 8.91 -19.59 -9.66
N ASP A 337 8.83 -20.85 -10.09
CA ASP A 337 7.72 -21.32 -10.91
C ASP A 337 6.40 -21.29 -10.09
N ALA A 338 6.46 -21.65 -8.80
CA ALA A 338 5.33 -21.48 -7.88
C ALA A 338 4.94 -20.01 -7.72
N TRP A 339 5.93 -19.11 -7.62
CA TRP A 339 5.69 -17.67 -7.55
C TRP A 339 5.06 -17.12 -8.83
N GLU A 340 5.59 -17.46 -10.01
CA GLU A 340 5.06 -17.06 -11.31
C GLU A 340 3.58 -17.48 -11.41
N MET A 341 3.26 -18.72 -11.08
CA MET A 341 1.89 -19.23 -11.09
C MET A 341 0.99 -18.57 -10.04
N THR A 342 1.56 -18.06 -8.95
CA THR A 342 0.84 -17.32 -7.91
C THR A 342 0.49 -15.90 -8.39
N VAL A 343 1.43 -15.16 -8.99
CA VAL A 343 1.19 -13.78 -9.47
C VAL A 343 0.35 -13.69 -10.74
N LEU A 344 0.23 -14.79 -11.50
CA LEU A 344 -0.69 -14.86 -12.65
C LEU A 344 -2.17 -14.83 -12.23
N LYS A 345 -2.48 -15.10 -10.95
CA LYS A 345 -3.84 -14.96 -10.41
C LYS A 345 -4.00 -13.59 -9.74
N PRO A 346 -5.21 -12.98 -9.76
CA PRO A 346 -5.47 -11.78 -8.98
C PRO A 346 -5.21 -12.06 -7.50
N LEU A 347 -4.19 -11.42 -6.93
CA LEU A 347 -3.83 -11.57 -5.54
C LEU A 347 -4.72 -10.69 -4.66
N SER A 348 -5.21 -11.25 -3.56
CA SER A 348 -5.75 -10.47 -2.45
C SER A 348 -4.68 -9.57 -1.83
N THR A 349 -5.12 -8.56 -1.08
CA THR A 349 -4.23 -7.68 -0.30
C THR A 349 -3.27 -8.48 0.57
N GLU A 350 -3.81 -9.48 1.26
CA GLU A 350 -3.10 -10.31 2.20
C GLU A 350 -2.08 -11.21 1.49
N GLU A 351 -2.46 -11.85 0.38
CA GLU A 351 -1.54 -12.63 -0.44
C GLU A 351 -0.40 -11.77 -0.99
N THR A 352 -0.70 -10.55 -1.43
CA THR A 352 0.29 -9.61 -1.96
C THR A 352 1.32 -9.24 -0.88
N ILE A 353 0.86 -8.94 0.35
CA ILE A 353 1.74 -8.63 1.49
C ILE A 353 2.62 -9.83 1.85
N ILE A 354 2.05 -11.03 1.90
CA ILE A 354 2.81 -12.23 2.26
C ILE A 354 3.86 -12.53 1.20
N LEU A 355 3.46 -12.57 -0.07
CA LEU A 355 4.36 -12.78 -1.21
C LEU A 355 5.53 -11.79 -1.17
N SER A 356 5.25 -10.54 -0.82
CA SER A 356 6.24 -9.48 -0.71
C SER A 356 7.25 -9.74 0.43
N SER A 357 6.81 -10.24 1.59
CA SER A 357 7.71 -10.65 2.69
C SER A 357 8.57 -11.87 2.34
N THR A 358 8.02 -12.77 1.53
CA THR A 358 8.64 -14.01 1.08
C THR A 358 9.76 -13.75 0.08
N ILE A 359 9.58 -12.77 -0.83
CA ILE A 359 10.57 -12.38 -1.85
C ILE A 359 11.84 -11.81 -1.25
N VAL A 360 11.75 -11.03 -0.16
CA VAL A 360 12.93 -10.49 0.55
C VAL A 360 13.86 -11.61 1.05
N LYS A 361 13.34 -12.83 1.24
CA LYS A 361 14.14 -13.99 1.71
C LYS A 361 14.80 -14.78 0.59
N LEU A 362 14.42 -14.55 -0.67
CA LEU A 362 15.03 -15.15 -1.86
C LEU A 362 16.27 -14.35 -2.33
N ASP A 363 16.67 -13.32 -1.57
CA ASP A 363 17.65 -12.27 -1.89
C ASP A 363 19.12 -12.76 -1.89
N ASP A 364 19.40 -14.03 -2.19
CA ASP A 364 20.78 -14.52 -2.21
C ASP A 364 21.52 -14.12 -3.51
N GLU A 365 22.79 -13.72 -3.44
CA GLU A 365 23.53 -13.04 -4.52
C GLU A 365 24.17 -13.99 -5.56
N GLN A 366 24.04 -15.31 -5.36
CA GLN A 366 24.79 -16.34 -6.11
C GLN A 366 24.02 -16.99 -7.27
N TYR A 367 22.99 -16.36 -7.81
CA TYR A 367 22.18 -16.99 -8.85
C TYR A 367 22.62 -16.63 -10.28
N ASN A 368 22.37 -17.55 -11.21
CA ASN A 368 22.65 -17.41 -12.64
C ASN A 368 21.70 -16.41 -13.34
N ASP A 369 22.05 -15.99 -14.56
CA ASP A 369 21.29 -14.96 -15.30
C ASP A 369 19.84 -15.37 -15.62
N VAL A 370 19.59 -16.68 -15.79
CA VAL A 370 18.24 -17.23 -16.04
C VAL A 370 17.33 -17.03 -14.84
N PHE A 371 17.83 -17.33 -13.63
CA PHE A 371 17.14 -17.05 -12.38
C PHE A 371 16.82 -15.57 -12.25
N LEU A 372 17.84 -14.73 -12.46
CA LEU A 372 17.73 -13.30 -12.25
C LEU A 372 16.68 -12.69 -13.17
N LYS A 373 16.61 -13.15 -14.43
CA LYS A 373 15.58 -12.74 -15.39
C LYS A 373 14.16 -13.15 -14.97
N LYS A 374 13.94 -14.40 -14.54
CA LYS A 374 12.61 -14.86 -14.09
C LYS A 374 12.15 -14.11 -12.84
N PHE A 375 13.05 -13.94 -11.87
CA PHE A 375 12.78 -13.21 -10.64
C PHE A 375 12.31 -11.78 -10.92
N ILE A 376 12.96 -11.13 -11.87
CA ILE A 376 12.67 -9.77 -12.33
C ILE A 376 11.31 -9.67 -13.03
N THR A 377 10.96 -10.62 -13.91
CA THR A 377 9.63 -10.69 -14.53
C THR A 377 8.52 -10.85 -13.48
N ASN A 378 8.76 -11.65 -12.45
CA ASN A 378 7.77 -11.87 -11.40
C ASN A 378 7.67 -10.64 -10.46
N LEU A 379 8.77 -9.92 -10.20
CA LEU A 379 8.74 -8.63 -9.51
C LEU A 379 7.89 -7.60 -10.25
N ASP A 380 8.06 -7.48 -11.58
CA ASP A 380 7.24 -6.59 -12.41
C ASP A 380 5.74 -6.91 -12.28
N SER A 381 5.40 -8.20 -12.34
CA SER A 381 4.01 -8.67 -12.14
C SER A 381 3.46 -8.31 -10.76
N LEU A 382 4.28 -8.42 -9.71
CA LEU A 382 3.91 -8.02 -8.35
C LEU A 382 3.73 -6.49 -8.22
N ILE A 383 4.62 -5.69 -8.82
CA ILE A 383 4.49 -4.23 -8.81
C ILE A 383 3.18 -3.82 -9.51
N LYS A 384 2.86 -4.47 -10.63
CA LYS A 384 1.60 -4.26 -11.36
C LYS A 384 0.38 -4.64 -10.52
N SER A 385 0.43 -5.72 -9.73
CA SER A 385 -0.68 -6.08 -8.85
C SER A 385 -0.89 -5.05 -7.72
N PHE A 386 0.18 -4.55 -7.10
CA PHE A 386 0.09 -3.44 -6.14
C PHE A 386 -0.56 -2.19 -6.75
N LYS A 387 -0.21 -1.86 -8.02
CA LYS A 387 -0.79 -0.73 -8.76
C LYS A 387 -2.28 -0.95 -9.07
N LEU A 388 -2.65 -2.14 -9.55
CA LEU A 388 -4.03 -2.51 -9.83
C LEU A 388 -4.91 -2.42 -8.58
N ASN A 389 -4.37 -2.84 -7.43
CA ASN A 389 -5.06 -2.82 -6.14
C ASN A 389 -5.01 -1.45 -5.43
N GLN A 390 -4.38 -0.43 -6.02
CA GLN A 390 -4.18 0.92 -5.43
C GLN A 390 -3.49 0.91 -4.06
N GLN A 391 -2.56 -0.03 -3.84
CA GLN A 391 -1.93 -0.27 -2.53
C GLN A 391 -0.58 0.42 -2.36
N SER A 392 -0.02 0.42 -1.15
CA SER A 392 1.41 0.71 -0.93
C SER A 392 2.22 -0.56 -0.95
N MET A 393 3.34 -0.50 -1.66
CA MET A 393 4.46 -1.40 -1.49
C MET A 393 5.19 -1.02 -0.19
N PRO A 394 5.44 -1.99 0.70
CA PRO A 394 6.28 -1.76 1.87
C PRO A 394 7.71 -1.38 1.47
N ASN A 395 8.36 -0.52 2.26
CA ASN A 395 9.69 0.03 1.94
C ASN A 395 10.78 -1.05 1.80
N SER A 396 10.67 -2.16 2.53
CA SER A 396 11.61 -3.30 2.45
C SER A 396 11.59 -3.97 1.08
N ILE A 397 10.39 -4.21 0.53
CA ILE A 397 10.22 -4.80 -0.81
C ILE A 397 10.65 -3.82 -1.88
N PHE A 398 10.30 -2.55 -1.74
CA PHE A 398 10.79 -1.52 -2.65
C PHE A 398 12.32 -1.57 -2.73
N THR A 399 13.00 -1.55 -1.58
CA THR A 399 14.46 -1.51 -1.52
C THR A 399 15.10 -2.76 -2.11
N SER A 400 14.59 -3.95 -1.76
CA SER A 400 15.08 -5.22 -2.32
C SER A 400 14.83 -5.32 -3.83
N SER A 401 13.65 -4.90 -4.30
CA SER A 401 13.29 -4.90 -5.72
C SER A 401 14.20 -3.98 -6.54
N VAL A 402 14.45 -2.76 -6.04
CA VAL A 402 15.38 -1.80 -6.64
C VAL A 402 16.78 -2.41 -6.74
N ASN A 403 17.30 -2.93 -5.64
CA ASN A 403 18.65 -3.49 -5.59
C ASN A 403 18.83 -4.61 -6.62
N LYS A 404 17.84 -5.51 -6.74
CA LYS A 404 17.90 -6.61 -7.71
C LYS A 404 17.74 -6.17 -9.16
N ALA A 405 16.85 -5.22 -9.43
CA ALA A 405 16.72 -4.65 -10.77
C ALA A 405 18.04 -3.99 -11.22
N LEU A 406 18.71 -3.26 -10.32
CA LEU A 406 20.02 -2.65 -10.59
C LEU A 406 21.13 -3.68 -10.73
N LEU A 407 21.15 -4.72 -9.88
CA LEU A 407 22.11 -5.81 -9.98
C LEU A 407 21.98 -6.56 -11.31
N ALA A 408 20.77 -6.82 -11.79
CA ALA A 408 20.57 -7.50 -13.06
C ALA A 408 20.88 -6.64 -14.28
N ALA A 409 20.59 -5.35 -14.20
CA ALA A 409 21.08 -4.40 -15.18
C ALA A 409 22.60 -4.43 -15.25
N SER A 410 23.29 -4.43 -14.08
CA SER A 410 24.75 -4.48 -13.96
C SER A 410 25.37 -5.75 -14.58
N ARG A 411 24.64 -6.87 -14.56
CA ARG A 411 25.04 -8.15 -15.18
C ARG A 411 24.63 -8.26 -16.65
N ASN A 412 24.10 -7.19 -17.24
CA ASN A 412 23.73 -7.10 -18.65
C ASN A 412 22.67 -8.13 -19.10
N CYS A 413 21.84 -8.64 -18.17
CA CYS A 413 20.88 -9.70 -18.47
C CYS A 413 19.72 -9.24 -19.39
N SER A 414 19.34 -7.96 -19.29
CA SER A 414 18.45 -7.22 -20.22
C SER A 414 18.31 -5.78 -19.70
N SER A 415 18.98 -4.82 -20.34
CA SER A 415 18.88 -3.39 -19.97
C SER A 415 17.45 -2.87 -20.08
N GLU A 416 16.71 -3.27 -21.12
CA GLU A 416 15.31 -2.90 -21.33
C GLU A 416 14.38 -3.40 -20.22
N LEU A 417 14.46 -4.68 -19.84
CA LEU A 417 13.64 -5.24 -18.75
C LEU A 417 13.94 -4.54 -17.42
N SER A 418 15.23 -4.29 -17.15
CA SER A 418 15.67 -3.63 -15.93
C SER A 418 15.22 -2.16 -15.88
N GLN A 419 15.28 -1.45 -17.02
CA GLN A 419 14.75 -0.10 -17.15
C GLN A 419 13.23 -0.06 -16.95
N ASN A 420 12.49 -0.99 -17.55
CA ASN A 420 11.03 -1.08 -17.39
C ASN A 420 10.64 -1.26 -15.92
N ILE A 421 11.34 -2.12 -15.19
CA ILE A 421 11.07 -2.34 -13.77
C ILE A 421 11.45 -1.14 -12.92
N LEU A 422 12.60 -0.51 -13.18
CA LEU A 422 12.96 0.72 -12.46
C LEU A 422 11.94 1.82 -12.70
N ASN A 423 11.46 1.99 -13.94
CA ASN A 423 10.40 2.94 -14.25
C ASN A 423 9.09 2.57 -13.51
N SER A 424 8.66 1.30 -13.51
CA SER A 424 7.49 0.83 -12.76
C SER A 424 7.62 1.09 -11.25
N ILE A 425 8.81 0.84 -10.69
CA ILE A 425 9.12 1.07 -9.27
C ILE A 425 9.11 2.57 -8.94
N PHE A 426 9.70 3.41 -9.80
CA PHE A 426 9.77 4.86 -9.61
C PHE A 426 8.37 5.49 -9.69
N GLU A 427 7.59 5.11 -10.71
CA GLU A 427 6.17 5.46 -10.82
C GLU A 427 5.40 5.12 -9.54
N PHE A 428 5.62 3.92 -9.04
CA PHE A 428 4.96 3.47 -7.83
C PHE A 428 5.35 4.31 -6.61
N ALA A 429 6.65 4.61 -6.42
CA ALA A 429 7.12 5.44 -5.31
C ALA A 429 6.66 6.90 -5.40
N GLY A 430 6.53 7.45 -6.61
CA GLY A 430 6.04 8.81 -6.86
C GLY A 430 4.55 9.00 -6.59
N SER A 431 3.76 7.91 -6.63
CA SER A 431 2.30 7.95 -6.45
C SER A 431 1.80 8.21 -5.01
N LYS A 432 2.69 8.21 -4.01
CA LYS A 432 2.32 8.36 -2.59
C LYS A 432 2.62 9.77 -2.06
N THR A 433 1.62 10.39 -1.45
CA THR A 433 1.60 11.79 -0.97
C THR A 433 2.49 12.11 0.24
N SER A 434 3.36 11.19 0.67
CA SER A 434 4.28 11.43 1.79
C SER A 434 5.73 11.49 1.28
N PRO A 435 6.52 12.48 1.74
CA PRO A 435 7.96 12.51 1.47
C PRO A 435 8.61 11.21 1.93
N LYS A 436 9.44 10.61 1.07
CA LYS A 436 10.20 9.40 1.38
C LYS A 436 11.65 9.60 0.96
N ASN A 437 12.55 9.17 1.82
CA ASN A 437 13.95 9.02 1.48
C ASN A 437 14.27 7.53 1.55
N LEU A 438 14.59 6.94 0.40
CA LEU A 438 14.86 5.52 0.25
C LEU A 438 16.29 5.39 -0.26
N LYS A 439 17.17 4.81 0.57
CA LYS A 439 18.57 4.57 0.24
C LYS A 439 18.83 3.09 0.05
N SER A 440 19.62 2.78 -0.97
CA SER A 440 20.05 1.45 -1.38
C SER A 440 21.53 1.52 -1.80
N THR A 441 22.20 0.38 -1.94
CA THR A 441 23.62 0.32 -2.35
C THR A 441 23.88 1.01 -3.69
N HIS A 442 22.89 1.05 -4.58
CA HIS A 442 23.01 1.56 -5.95
C HIS A 442 21.98 2.65 -6.31
N LEU A 443 21.09 3.01 -5.38
CA LEU A 443 20.05 4.03 -5.58
C LEU A 443 19.86 4.86 -4.32
N ASN A 444 19.90 6.19 -4.46
CA ASN A 444 19.33 7.10 -3.49
C ASN A 444 18.11 7.78 -4.12
N MET A 445 16.90 7.46 -3.62
CA MET A 445 15.66 8.08 -4.05
C MET A 445 15.14 9.04 -2.99
N PHE A 446 14.82 10.24 -3.42
CA PHE A 446 14.21 11.29 -2.61
C PHE A 446 12.88 11.68 -3.25
N THR A 447 11.77 11.44 -2.55
CA THR A 447 10.47 12.01 -2.91
C THR A 447 10.14 13.13 -1.94
N THR A 448 9.72 14.26 -2.48
CA THR A 448 9.18 15.37 -1.72
C THR A 448 7.83 15.75 -2.29
N THR A 449 6.87 16.03 -1.42
CA THR A 449 5.62 16.61 -1.84
C THR A 449 5.73 18.12 -1.73
N SER A 450 5.56 18.83 -2.85
CA SER A 450 5.13 20.23 -2.75
C SER A 450 3.75 20.15 -2.10
N MET A 451 3.63 20.56 -0.84
CA MET A 451 2.33 20.51 -0.14
C MET A 451 1.28 21.27 -0.97
N LEU A 452 0.00 20.91 -0.78
CA LEU A 452 -1.21 21.50 -1.42
C LEU A 452 -1.33 23.05 -1.30
N ASN A 453 -0.30 23.74 -0.83
CA ASN A 453 -0.27 25.15 -0.50
C ASN A 453 1.12 25.78 -0.75
N GLN A 454 2.09 25.06 -1.32
CA GLN A 454 3.45 25.57 -1.53
C GLN A 454 3.88 25.45 -3.00
N PRO A 455 4.50 26.49 -3.58
CA PRO A 455 5.09 26.40 -4.91
C PRO A 455 6.20 25.35 -4.93
N LEU A 456 6.47 24.77 -6.10
CA LEU A 456 7.66 23.95 -6.32
C LEU A 456 8.90 24.81 -6.00
N THR A 457 9.51 24.62 -4.83
CA THR A 457 10.75 25.30 -4.45
C THR A 457 11.96 24.52 -4.94
N SER A 458 13.15 25.10 -4.82
CA SER A 458 14.39 24.36 -5.07
C SER A 458 14.46 23.14 -4.16
N THR A 459 14.73 21.98 -4.74
CA THR A 459 14.87 20.71 -4.01
C THR A 459 16.33 20.32 -4.00
N GLN A 460 16.89 20.13 -2.80
CA GLN A 460 18.27 19.71 -2.62
C GLN A 460 18.34 18.28 -2.10
N THR A 461 19.20 17.49 -2.71
CA THR A 461 19.63 16.17 -2.26
C THR A 461 21.12 16.24 -1.91
N GLU A 462 21.73 15.10 -1.55
CA GLU A 462 23.15 15.04 -1.18
C GLU A 462 24.09 15.51 -2.31
N LYS A 463 23.81 15.10 -3.56
CA LYS A 463 24.62 15.44 -4.75
C LYS A 463 23.93 16.32 -5.79
N VAL A 464 22.62 16.59 -5.69
CA VAL A 464 21.88 17.32 -6.73
C VAL A 464 21.06 18.44 -6.12
N THR A 465 21.14 19.62 -6.73
CA THR A 465 20.23 20.74 -6.47
C THR A 465 19.37 20.97 -7.70
N PHE A 466 18.06 20.88 -7.55
CA PHE A 466 17.07 21.15 -8.60
C PHE A 466 16.42 22.52 -8.39
N THR A 467 16.28 23.29 -9.47
CA THR A 467 15.59 24.57 -9.50
C THR A 467 14.54 24.55 -10.62
N PRO A 468 13.23 24.53 -10.30
CA PRO A 468 12.16 24.25 -11.26
C PRO A 468 11.95 25.33 -12.33
N GLY A 469 12.42 26.56 -12.12
CA GLY A 469 12.23 27.65 -13.08
C GLY A 469 10.78 28.16 -13.09
N LYS A 470 10.61 29.44 -13.43
CA LYS A 470 9.31 30.14 -13.25
C LYS A 470 8.17 29.56 -14.09
N THR A 471 8.45 28.98 -15.26
CA THR A 471 7.41 28.37 -16.12
C THR A 471 6.84 27.11 -15.48
N LEU A 472 7.69 26.25 -14.91
CA LEU A 472 7.27 25.03 -14.25
C LEU A 472 6.53 25.35 -12.94
N GLU A 473 7.06 26.29 -12.15
CA GLU A 473 6.43 26.79 -10.92
C GLU A 473 5.01 27.26 -11.19
N LYS A 474 4.80 28.12 -12.19
CA LYS A 474 3.47 28.60 -12.58
C LYS A 474 2.55 27.49 -13.06
N ARG A 475 3.08 26.55 -13.87
CA ARG A 475 2.29 25.46 -14.45
C ARG A 475 1.65 24.57 -13.38
N TYR A 476 2.33 24.38 -12.25
CA TYR A 476 1.88 23.51 -11.16
C TYR A 476 1.52 24.28 -9.88
N PHE A 477 1.47 25.61 -9.89
CA PHE A 477 1.07 26.41 -8.72
C PHE A 477 -0.42 26.24 -8.36
N ASP A 478 -1.29 26.32 -9.37
CA ASP A 478 -2.73 26.07 -9.29
C ASP A 478 -3.22 25.53 -10.63
N TRP A 479 -3.52 24.22 -10.69
CA TRP A 479 -3.78 23.51 -11.94
C TRP A 479 -4.89 22.47 -11.78
N SER A 480 -5.53 22.10 -12.89
CA SER A 480 -6.52 21.02 -12.89
C SER A 480 -5.80 19.67 -12.94
N CYS A 481 -5.77 18.96 -11.82
CA CYS A 481 -5.16 17.64 -11.74
C CYS A 481 -6.18 16.50 -12.03
N SER A 482 -7.46 16.83 -12.09
CA SER A 482 -8.52 16.02 -12.70
C SER A 482 -9.66 16.92 -13.20
N ASP A 483 -10.69 16.32 -13.81
CA ASP A 483 -11.88 17.04 -14.30
C ASP A 483 -12.65 17.76 -13.18
N SER A 484 -12.52 17.29 -11.93
CA SER A 484 -13.27 17.81 -10.77
C SER A 484 -12.39 18.32 -9.63
N VAL A 485 -11.06 18.24 -9.73
CA VAL A 485 -10.13 18.59 -8.65
C VAL A 485 -9.09 19.60 -9.13
N LYS A 486 -8.96 20.70 -8.38
CA LYS A 486 -7.85 21.64 -8.46
C LYS A 486 -6.75 21.21 -7.52
N CYS A 487 -5.52 21.18 -8.02
CA CYS A 487 -4.34 20.90 -7.23
C CYS A 487 -3.43 22.11 -7.18
N GLN A 488 -2.78 22.28 -6.03
CA GLN A 488 -1.68 23.21 -5.85
C GLN A 488 -0.42 22.39 -5.58
N GLY A 489 0.63 22.62 -6.37
CA GLY A 489 1.85 21.83 -6.35
C GLY A 489 1.75 20.49 -7.10
N ALA A 490 2.86 19.75 -7.05
CA ALA A 490 3.00 18.40 -7.57
C ALA A 490 3.94 17.59 -6.64
N VAL A 491 3.92 16.26 -6.75
CA VAL A 491 4.89 15.42 -6.06
C VAL A 491 6.15 15.36 -6.91
N ALA A 492 7.28 15.84 -6.37
CA ALA A 492 8.56 15.82 -7.06
C ALA A 492 9.39 14.63 -6.56
N GLN A 493 9.86 13.81 -7.49
CA GLN A 493 10.76 12.69 -7.21
C GLN A 493 12.12 12.95 -7.88
N ILE A 494 13.18 12.85 -7.08
CA ILE A 494 14.56 12.87 -7.53
C ILE A 494 15.18 11.52 -7.19
N SER A 495 15.59 10.77 -8.21
CA SER A 495 16.28 9.49 -8.05
C SER A 495 17.72 9.61 -8.51
N GLN A 496 18.66 9.16 -7.69
CA GLN A 496 20.10 9.15 -7.98
C GLN A 496 20.56 7.71 -8.11
N ILE A 497 20.89 7.32 -9.33
CA ILE A 497 21.36 5.98 -9.66
C ILE A 497 22.87 6.04 -9.76
N VAL A 498 23.55 5.25 -8.92
CA VAL A 498 25.01 5.30 -8.77
C VAL A 498 25.71 5.01 -10.10
N ASN A 499 26.72 5.80 -10.43
CA ASN A 499 27.54 5.61 -11.63
C ASN A 499 28.15 4.19 -11.67
N GLY A 500 28.18 3.57 -12.86
CA GLY A 500 28.67 2.20 -13.06
C GLY A 500 27.57 1.12 -13.09
N THR A 501 26.32 1.43 -12.76
CA THR A 501 25.20 0.54 -13.07
C THR A 501 24.91 0.60 -14.58
N SER A 502 25.08 -0.49 -15.33
CA SER A 502 24.87 -0.55 -16.80
C SER A 502 23.41 -0.46 -17.25
N VAL A 503 22.55 0.18 -16.45
CA VAL A 503 21.14 0.41 -16.75
C VAL A 503 20.99 1.41 -17.90
N PHE A 504 21.80 2.48 -17.90
CA PHE A 504 21.75 3.56 -18.89
C PHE A 504 23.12 3.76 -19.56
N PRO A 505 23.56 2.82 -20.40
CA PRO A 505 24.90 2.88 -20.98
C PRO A 505 25.06 4.09 -21.89
N LEU A 506 26.15 4.84 -21.69
CA LEU A 506 26.59 5.87 -22.62
C LEU A 506 27.49 5.21 -23.67
N ASN A 507 26.95 4.91 -24.85
CA ASN A 507 27.66 4.21 -25.93
C ASN A 507 28.62 5.12 -26.74
N ASP A 508 29.14 6.19 -26.12
CA ASP A 508 30.12 7.10 -26.75
C ASP A 508 31.54 6.76 -26.27
N THR A 509 32.40 6.32 -27.18
CA THR A 509 33.79 5.95 -26.88
C THR A 509 34.68 7.13 -26.50
N LYS A 510 34.21 8.36 -26.69
CA LYS A 510 34.97 9.59 -26.39
C LYS A 510 34.54 10.24 -25.07
N THR A 511 33.45 9.79 -24.46
CA THR A 511 32.87 10.39 -23.25
C THR A 511 32.82 9.38 -22.12
N GLU A 512 33.46 9.71 -21.00
CA GLU A 512 33.36 8.93 -19.77
C GLU A 512 32.24 9.50 -18.90
N VAL A 513 31.46 8.65 -18.24
CA VAL A 513 30.42 9.11 -17.30
C VAL A 513 31.08 9.61 -16.02
N ALA A 514 30.83 10.87 -15.67
CA ALA A 514 31.43 11.57 -14.54
C ALA A 514 30.50 11.71 -13.33
N SER A 515 29.18 11.49 -13.49
CA SER A 515 28.19 11.59 -12.41
C SER A 515 27.31 10.36 -12.28
N ASP A 516 26.56 10.30 -11.18
CA ASP A 516 25.38 9.46 -11.04
C ASP A 516 24.32 9.85 -12.10
N VAL A 517 23.44 8.92 -12.47
CA VAL A 517 22.27 9.20 -13.32
C VAL A 517 21.16 9.75 -12.45
N ILE A 518 20.66 10.94 -12.80
CA ILE A 518 19.67 11.67 -12.04
C ILE A 518 18.33 11.61 -12.78
N ASP A 519 17.34 10.91 -12.23
CA ASP A 519 15.96 10.96 -12.70
C ASP A 519 15.20 12.04 -11.94
N LEU A 520 14.53 12.93 -12.66
CA LEU A 520 13.65 13.92 -12.10
C LEU A 520 12.27 13.78 -12.73
N SER A 521 11.28 13.46 -11.90
CA SER A 521 9.92 13.17 -12.32
C SER A 521 8.91 13.91 -11.45
N LEU A 522 7.81 14.38 -12.06
CA LEU A 522 6.68 14.98 -11.35
C LEU A 522 5.47 14.05 -11.41
N TYR A 523 4.75 13.92 -10.30
CA TYR A 523 3.54 13.11 -10.21
C TYR A 523 2.34 13.96 -9.78
N ASN A 524 1.20 13.62 -10.38
CA ASN A 524 -0.09 14.18 -10.06
C ASN A 524 -0.45 13.82 -8.60
N PRO A 525 -0.67 14.79 -7.71
CA PRO A 525 -0.91 14.50 -6.30
C PRO A 525 -2.29 13.88 -6.03
N ASN A 526 -3.23 13.96 -6.97
CA ASN A 526 -4.55 13.36 -6.87
C ASN A 526 -4.59 11.92 -7.43
N SER A 527 -4.05 11.70 -8.62
CA SER A 527 -4.09 10.38 -9.28
C SER A 527 -2.85 9.52 -9.04
N GLY A 528 -1.74 10.12 -8.61
CA GLY A 528 -0.44 9.45 -8.48
C GLY A 528 0.24 9.13 -9.82
N LEU A 529 -0.31 9.61 -10.95
CA LEU A 529 0.23 9.36 -12.28
C LEU A 529 1.38 10.30 -12.64
N LEU A 530 2.32 9.81 -13.44
CA LEU A 530 3.46 10.60 -13.94
C LEU A 530 2.99 11.72 -14.87
N GLU A 531 3.44 12.94 -14.60
CA GLU A 531 3.20 14.12 -15.42
C GLU A 531 4.32 14.28 -16.45
N LYS A 532 3.95 14.32 -17.74
CA LYS A 532 4.90 14.56 -18.82
C LYS A 532 5.20 16.05 -18.92
N VAL A 533 6.40 16.46 -18.51
CA VAL A 533 6.83 17.85 -18.54
C VAL A 533 7.77 18.10 -19.72
N SER A 534 7.32 18.91 -20.66
CA SER A 534 8.12 19.40 -21.79
C SER A 534 7.74 20.86 -22.13
N ASN A 535 8.46 21.44 -23.09
CA ASN A 535 8.21 22.78 -23.63
C ASN A 535 8.16 23.86 -22.53
N LEU A 536 9.22 23.92 -21.71
CA LEU A 536 9.40 24.99 -20.71
C LEU A 536 10.14 26.17 -21.35
N ASP A 537 9.48 27.33 -21.43
CA ASP A 537 10.08 28.56 -21.98
C ASP A 537 11.24 29.09 -21.12
N ILE A 538 11.15 28.89 -19.80
CA ILE A 538 12.23 29.14 -18.86
C ILE A 538 12.75 27.77 -18.42
N PRO A 539 13.99 27.41 -18.74
CA PRO A 539 14.52 26.09 -18.46
C PRO A 539 14.62 25.86 -16.95
N VAL A 540 14.47 24.60 -16.56
CA VAL A 540 14.86 24.17 -15.21
C VAL A 540 16.38 24.09 -15.13
N VAL A 541 16.91 24.33 -13.94
CA VAL A 541 18.34 24.26 -13.68
C VAL A 541 18.60 23.13 -12.69
N PHE A 542 19.54 22.25 -13.02
CA PHE A 542 20.04 21.26 -12.08
C PHE A 542 21.54 21.37 -11.92
N GLU A 543 22.00 21.33 -10.67
CA GLU A 543 23.41 21.35 -10.30
C GLU A 543 23.79 19.99 -9.74
N ILE A 544 24.74 19.32 -10.40
CA ILE A 544 25.24 18.01 -10.01
C ILE A 544 26.62 18.18 -9.40
N GLN A 545 26.77 17.70 -8.16
CA GLN A 545 28.01 17.61 -7.43
C GLN A 545 28.82 16.43 -7.97
N LEU A 546 30.04 16.70 -8.43
CA LEU A 546 31.02 15.68 -8.78
C LEU A 546 32.01 15.48 -7.63
N ASP A 547 32.66 14.31 -7.62
CA ASP A 547 33.72 14.00 -6.65
C ASP A 547 34.95 14.89 -6.90
N GLU A 548 35.28 15.14 -8.17
CA GLU A 548 36.33 16.06 -8.60
C GLU A 548 36.03 16.74 -9.95
N ILE A 549 36.55 17.95 -10.14
CA ILE A 549 36.55 18.64 -11.45
C ILE A 549 37.99 18.85 -11.90
N SER A 550 38.35 18.28 -13.05
CA SER A 550 39.69 18.40 -13.64
C SER A 550 39.74 19.55 -14.65
N ALA A 551 40.77 20.40 -14.54
CA ALA A 551 41.01 21.49 -15.49
C ALA A 551 41.31 21.00 -16.93
N ASN A 552 41.72 19.74 -17.09
CA ASN A 552 42.05 19.13 -18.39
C ASN A 552 40.86 18.40 -19.04
N LYS A 553 39.67 18.47 -18.43
CA LYS A 553 38.46 17.83 -18.93
C LYS A 553 37.43 18.89 -19.39
N ILE A 554 36.58 18.50 -20.32
CA ILE A 554 35.37 19.22 -20.74
C ILE A 554 34.19 18.40 -20.23
N TYR A 555 33.27 19.05 -19.53
CA TYR A 555 32.07 18.43 -18.99
C TYR A 555 30.88 18.76 -19.88
N LYS A 556 30.04 17.76 -20.13
CA LYS A 556 28.81 17.87 -20.93
C LYS A 556 27.63 17.29 -20.16
N CYS A 557 26.46 17.91 -20.33
CA CYS A 557 25.22 17.42 -19.78
C CYS A 557 24.50 16.58 -20.84
N PHE A 558 23.89 15.48 -20.42
CA PHE A 558 23.14 14.60 -21.31
C PHE A 558 21.73 14.38 -20.77
N THR A 559 20.79 14.14 -21.67
CA THR A 559 19.39 13.82 -21.37
C THR A 559 19.00 12.47 -21.98
N TRP A 560 18.17 11.68 -21.31
CA TRP A 560 17.76 10.36 -21.78
C TRP A 560 16.50 10.43 -22.64
N ASP A 561 16.58 9.89 -23.85
CA ASP A 561 15.43 9.60 -24.70
C ASP A 561 14.96 8.16 -24.46
N SER A 562 13.85 8.02 -23.72
CA SER A 562 13.24 6.72 -23.43
C SER A 562 12.70 5.99 -24.66
N GLY A 563 12.34 6.70 -25.75
CA GLY A 563 11.85 6.08 -26.98
C GLY A 563 12.97 5.50 -27.84
N LYS A 564 14.16 6.11 -27.81
CA LYS A 564 15.34 5.62 -28.52
C LYS A 564 16.28 4.77 -27.66
N SER A 565 16.10 4.81 -26.34
CA SER A 565 17.05 4.22 -25.37
C SER A 565 18.48 4.75 -25.55
N THR A 566 18.60 6.07 -25.78
CA THR A 566 19.89 6.73 -26.02
C THR A 566 20.01 8.05 -25.26
N TRP A 567 21.24 8.42 -24.94
CA TRP A 567 21.59 9.75 -24.42
C TRP A 567 21.71 10.76 -25.55
N GLU A 568 21.10 11.94 -25.36
CA GLU A 568 21.20 13.09 -26.26
C GLU A 568 21.98 14.21 -25.56
N ASP A 569 22.83 14.91 -26.33
CA ASP A 569 23.60 16.06 -25.84
C ASP A 569 22.62 17.19 -25.44
N LEU A 570 22.74 17.65 -24.20
CA LEU A 570 22.16 18.92 -23.75
C LEU A 570 23.18 20.04 -24.05
N ASP A 571 22.72 21.28 -24.24
CA ASP A 571 23.62 22.43 -24.47
C ASP A 571 24.75 22.54 -23.42
N ALA A 572 25.82 23.27 -23.76
CA ALA A 572 27.08 23.30 -23.00
C ALA A 572 26.90 23.53 -21.48
N ALA A 573 27.46 22.60 -20.70
CA ALA A 573 27.44 22.63 -19.25
C ALA A 573 28.24 23.81 -18.68
N LYS A 574 27.73 24.46 -17.63
CA LYS A 574 28.51 25.45 -16.86
C LYS A 574 29.19 24.76 -15.69
N THR A 575 30.51 24.87 -15.59
CA THR A 575 31.28 24.22 -14.51
C THR A 575 31.73 25.26 -13.48
N ASN A 576 31.58 24.93 -12.20
CA ASN A 576 32.15 25.69 -11.10
C ASN A 576 33.23 24.85 -10.41
N GLN A 577 34.50 25.19 -10.67
CA GLN A 577 35.65 24.45 -10.15
C GLN A 577 35.79 24.54 -8.62
N SER A 578 35.36 25.65 -8.00
CA SER A 578 35.51 25.86 -6.55
C SER A 578 34.59 24.96 -5.70
N SER A 579 33.44 24.60 -6.25
CA SER A 579 32.45 23.75 -5.59
C SER A 579 32.36 22.35 -6.19
N ALA A 580 33.20 22.01 -7.18
CA ALA A 580 33.08 20.78 -7.98
C ALA A 580 31.65 20.50 -8.50
N LYS A 581 30.94 21.55 -8.93
CA LYS A 581 29.56 21.45 -9.45
C LYS A 581 29.48 21.67 -10.94
N VAL A 582 28.61 20.90 -11.59
CA VAL A 582 28.24 21.09 -13.00
C VAL A 582 26.77 21.49 -13.06
N GLN A 583 26.50 22.63 -13.69
CA GLN A 583 25.17 23.16 -13.89
C GLN A 583 24.69 22.88 -15.32
N CYS A 584 23.50 22.30 -15.40
CA CYS A 584 22.82 21.92 -16.63
C CYS A 584 21.45 22.60 -16.71
N GLN A 585 20.98 22.89 -17.92
CA GLN A 585 19.70 23.56 -18.17
C GLN A 585 18.87 22.78 -19.18
N THR A 586 17.60 22.51 -18.86
CA THR A 586 16.71 21.72 -19.75
C THR A 586 15.31 22.30 -19.78
N ASN A 587 14.61 22.10 -20.89
CA ASN A 587 13.23 22.52 -21.11
C ASN A 587 12.20 21.39 -20.92
N HIS A 588 12.65 20.22 -20.44
CA HIS A 588 11.82 19.04 -20.18
C HIS A 588 12.40 18.24 -19.00
N LEU A 589 11.59 17.39 -18.37
CA LEU A 589 12.02 16.54 -17.27
C LEU A 589 12.14 15.07 -17.73
N THR A 590 13.25 14.44 -17.39
CA THR A 590 13.59 13.04 -17.70
C THR A 590 14.80 12.63 -16.82
N LYS A 591 15.65 11.73 -17.33
CA LYS A 591 16.92 11.33 -16.71
C LYS A 591 18.09 12.13 -17.30
N PHE A 592 19.05 12.47 -16.44
CA PHE A 592 20.20 13.30 -16.77
C PHE A 592 21.50 12.68 -16.27
N LEU A 593 22.60 12.93 -16.96
CA LEU A 593 23.95 12.64 -16.45
C LEU A 593 24.95 13.69 -16.91
N VAL A 594 26.13 13.69 -16.28
CA VAL A 594 27.29 14.47 -16.72
C VAL A 594 28.34 13.52 -17.28
N GLY A 595 28.77 13.78 -18.51
CA GLY A 595 29.92 13.12 -19.13
C GLY A 595 31.14 14.02 -19.15
N GLN A 596 32.33 13.43 -19.22
CA GLN A 596 33.61 14.14 -19.33
C GLN A 596 34.42 13.67 -20.55
N GLN A 597 35.12 14.60 -21.17
CA GLN A 597 36.03 14.37 -22.31
C GLN A 597 37.38 15.05 -22.06
N SER A 598 38.47 14.52 -22.58
CA SER A 598 39.78 15.19 -22.49
C SER A 598 39.84 16.41 -23.41
N LYS A 599 40.35 17.54 -22.89
CA LYS A 599 40.67 18.71 -23.74
C LYS A 599 41.72 18.29 -24.75
N ILE A 600 41.42 18.42 -26.03
CA ILE A 600 42.42 18.23 -27.09
C ILE A 600 43.44 19.35 -26.93
N SER A 601 44.64 19.04 -26.44
CA SER A 601 45.78 19.95 -26.50
C SER A 601 46.09 20.19 -27.97
N GLN A 602 45.79 21.39 -28.48
CA GLN A 602 46.33 21.86 -29.75
C GLN A 602 47.84 21.89 -29.62
N GLY A 603 48.50 20.87 -30.17
CA GLY A 603 49.94 20.82 -30.29
C GLY A 603 50.43 22.03 -31.08
N SER A 604 51.37 22.74 -30.49
CA SER A 604 52.14 23.81 -31.12
C SER A 604 52.64 23.38 -32.49
N SER A 605 52.52 24.28 -33.46
CA SER A 605 53.10 24.17 -34.79
C SER A 605 54.59 23.80 -34.72
N VAL A 606 54.94 22.57 -35.09
CA VAL A 606 56.29 22.20 -35.49
C VAL A 606 56.23 21.66 -36.90
N SER A 607 56.82 22.44 -37.79
CA SER A 607 57.15 22.15 -39.17
C SER A 607 58.03 20.90 -39.31
N GLY A 608 57.73 20.06 -40.30
CA GLY A 608 58.76 19.27 -40.97
C GLY A 608 58.48 17.77 -41.07
N SER A 609 58.50 17.31 -42.33
CA SER A 609 58.65 15.93 -42.83
C SER A 609 57.42 15.01 -42.87
N THR A 610 57.07 14.69 -44.11
CA THR A 610 56.11 13.72 -44.62
C THR A 610 56.40 12.28 -44.21
N SER A 611 55.38 11.50 -43.84
CA SER A 611 55.30 10.09 -44.27
C SER A 611 53.85 9.62 -44.44
N LEU A 612 53.52 9.25 -45.66
CA LEU A 612 52.47 8.28 -46.03
C LEU A 612 52.39 7.14 -45.01
N ILE A 613 51.20 6.85 -44.48
CA ILE A 613 50.58 5.52 -44.27
C ILE A 613 49.24 5.77 -43.56
N GLY A 614 48.13 5.48 -44.24
CA GLY A 614 46.78 5.63 -43.67
C GLY A 614 45.63 5.49 -44.67
N ALA A 615 45.85 4.88 -45.84
CA ALA A 615 44.84 4.69 -46.88
C ALA A 615 44.77 3.25 -47.44
N ILE A 616 45.29 2.24 -46.71
CA ILE A 616 45.27 0.83 -47.16
C ILE A 616 44.89 -0.09 -45.99
N VAL A 617 43.66 0.01 -45.46
CA VAL A 617 43.01 -1.10 -44.70
C VAL A 617 41.48 -1.15 -44.91
N GLY A 618 40.82 -0.06 -45.30
CA GLY A 618 39.36 -0.05 -45.52
C GLY A 618 38.86 -0.76 -46.80
N SER A 619 39.72 -0.98 -47.80
CA SER A 619 39.30 -1.42 -49.14
C SER A 619 39.31 -2.94 -49.34
N VAL A 620 39.90 -3.73 -48.43
CA VAL A 620 40.04 -5.19 -48.60
C VAL A 620 38.88 -5.95 -47.96
N ILE A 621 38.30 -5.45 -46.86
CA ILE A 621 37.19 -6.11 -46.17
C ILE A 621 35.88 -5.96 -46.96
N GLY A 622 35.64 -4.81 -47.60
CA GLY A 622 34.45 -4.58 -48.43
C GLY A 622 34.35 -5.48 -49.65
N VAL A 623 35.49 -5.79 -50.30
CA VAL A 623 35.52 -6.67 -51.49
C VAL A 623 35.29 -8.13 -51.12
N ILE A 624 35.76 -8.57 -49.95
CA ILE A 624 35.53 -9.95 -49.46
C ILE A 624 34.05 -10.17 -49.10
N ILE A 625 33.40 -9.19 -48.46
CA ILE A 625 31.97 -9.30 -48.11
C ILE A 625 31.10 -9.34 -49.38
N LEU A 626 31.39 -8.50 -50.37
CA LEU A 626 30.66 -8.50 -51.65
C LEU A 626 30.87 -9.80 -52.45
N ALA A 627 32.07 -10.39 -52.42
CA ALA A 627 32.33 -11.68 -53.06
C ALA A 627 31.58 -12.84 -52.37
N ILE A 628 31.51 -12.87 -51.04
CA ILE A 628 30.78 -13.90 -50.29
C ILE A 628 29.27 -13.80 -50.55
N VAL A 629 28.71 -12.58 -50.55
CA VAL A 629 27.29 -12.35 -50.87
C VAL A 629 27.00 -12.73 -52.32
N GLY A 630 27.88 -12.40 -53.27
CA GLY A 630 27.73 -12.79 -54.67
C GLY A 630 27.74 -14.30 -54.88
N VAL A 631 28.62 -15.04 -54.20
CA VAL A 631 28.68 -16.51 -54.28
C VAL A 631 27.46 -17.16 -53.64
N ALA A 632 26.98 -16.64 -52.50
CA ALA A 632 25.76 -17.13 -51.86
C ALA A 632 24.51 -16.89 -52.73
N LEU A 633 24.41 -15.72 -53.36
CA LEU A 633 23.29 -15.39 -54.26
C LEU A 633 23.30 -16.25 -55.53
N ALA A 634 24.48 -16.48 -56.11
CA ALA A 634 24.63 -17.36 -57.28
C ALA A 634 24.29 -18.83 -56.95
N LYS A 635 24.63 -19.31 -55.74
CA LYS A 635 24.28 -20.65 -55.28
C LYS A 635 22.78 -20.79 -55.02
N TYR A 636 22.15 -19.78 -54.43
CA TYR A 636 20.70 -19.73 -54.19
C TYR A 636 19.89 -19.70 -55.50
N LEU A 637 20.34 -18.92 -56.50
CA LEU A 637 19.66 -18.87 -57.81
C LEU A 637 19.86 -20.17 -58.62
N LYS A 638 21.00 -20.85 -58.46
CA LYS A 638 21.27 -22.14 -59.12
C LYS A 638 20.42 -23.28 -58.53
N ASP A 639 20.19 -23.31 -57.22
CA ASP A 639 19.34 -24.33 -56.59
C ASP A 639 17.84 -24.13 -56.89
N ARG A 640 17.41 -22.89 -57.17
CA ARG A 640 16.02 -22.60 -57.55
C ARG A 640 15.71 -22.94 -59.02
N SER A 641 16.72 -22.95 -59.89
CA SER A 641 16.57 -23.34 -61.31
C SER A 641 16.45 -24.86 -61.53
N ASN A 642 16.82 -25.69 -60.54
CA ASN A 642 16.84 -27.15 -60.66
C ASN A 642 15.61 -27.87 -60.06
N ARG A 643 14.58 -27.13 -59.62
CA ARG A 643 13.28 -27.71 -59.22
C ARG A 643 12.16 -27.28 -60.17
N VAL A 644 12.17 -27.87 -61.36
CA VAL A 644 11.01 -27.97 -62.25
C VAL A 644 10.85 -29.46 -62.59
N VAL A 645 9.82 -30.11 -62.04
CA VAL A 645 9.32 -31.43 -62.47
C VAL A 645 7.79 -31.35 -62.47
N PRO A 646 7.10 -31.88 -63.50
CA PRO A 646 5.79 -31.39 -63.93
C PRO A 646 4.58 -32.02 -63.24
N PHE A 647 3.47 -31.29 -63.32
CA PHE A 647 2.10 -31.71 -63.03
C PHE A 647 1.63 -32.74 -64.09
N GLU A 648 1.29 -33.96 -63.67
CA GLU A 648 0.53 -34.92 -64.47
C GLU A 648 -0.82 -35.24 -63.80
N GLY A 649 -1.85 -35.32 -64.63
CA GLY A 649 -3.25 -35.16 -64.26
C GLY A 649 -3.93 -36.36 -63.61
N THR A 650 -4.96 -36.02 -62.83
CA THR A 650 -6.08 -36.86 -62.42
C THR A 650 -6.89 -37.34 -63.62
N ASN A 651 -7.14 -38.66 -63.69
CA ASN A 651 -8.32 -39.20 -64.37
C ASN A 651 -8.98 -40.33 -63.57
N ALA A 652 -10.30 -40.37 -63.75
CA ALA A 652 -11.35 -41.09 -63.05
C ALA A 652 -11.26 -42.64 -63.02
N GLN A 653 -11.92 -43.23 -62.01
CA GLN A 653 -13.05 -44.20 -62.08
C GLN A 653 -13.01 -45.12 -60.83
N ASN A 654 -13.96 -45.03 -59.90
CA ASN A 654 -15.32 -45.61 -59.84
C ASN A 654 -15.38 -47.07 -59.35
N THR A 655 -16.35 -47.31 -58.45
CA THR A 655 -16.95 -48.59 -58.00
C THR A 655 -16.06 -49.51 -57.15
N ALA A 656 -16.47 -50.11 -56.03
CA ALA A 656 -17.79 -50.34 -55.41
C ALA A 656 -17.67 -50.34 -53.88
#